data_AF-A0A1S3JK57-F1
#
_entry.id   AF-A0A1S3JK57-F1
#
_cell.length_a   1.000
_cell.length_b   1.000
_cell.length_c   1.000
_cell.angle_alpha   90.00
_cell.angle_beta   90.00
_cell.angle_gamma   90.00
#
_symmetry.space_group_name_H-M   'P 1'
#
loop_
_entity.id
_entity.type
_entity.pdbx_description
1 polymer ?
#
loop_
_entity_poly.entity_id
_entity_poly.type
_entity_poly.pdbx_seq_one_letter_code
_entity_poly.pdbx_strand_id
1 'polypeptide(L)'
;MNSHHGGRESSPPVEPFHTLCVLEFVTDAPQAAIEWMIAKIHAQRTAGGAELQAYSVVNRHNQEVILHIGAGTDRLLEAAELMQIKKEDSAGVLREITIAEISQFKKSGDLANFLTLAEKQQIILHELEKIRASDSDKHVPGYLKKKLYPGQSIVRKLLNDAVIHKLYPLHDRDVLKRLGEEWYNKVSKPQPIDDIRTYFGETIAMYFGFLGFYTMALIPPAILGLMYYFVAWQDINRLALFAVFNVVWATIFLQVWKRKASEFAFKWGTLDRVHFEDCRAAYFGKMGINKVTGRPEPVYPKWKRVLRFYCITIPIILSCLLFAVGVMLVYFWFQIEAEVYHAEWQTLWTKALVLVPSLLYSVAIVVMNSIYRKIAKALNDFENHRLQSAYDNHLIIKLVLFDFVNCFVVLFYIAFYMQDIPRLRSSLALLLIIQQVIGQIQESLLPYLMFRYKSNKMDKAEERRESLVDKDAKVDSDESSHVTDIISKEVRKQAEVEGEMETYEGTMDDYLEMFIQFGYVVLFSSAYPLAAVWAFINNVTEIRTDSFKLCKVFQRPFSQPTASIGAWQIAFQLMGIIAVMTNCALVALSLHNQGLLPKWDTADLVLLFVGGEHLVLALTQVLGAMVPDLPRTVRTEMARIEFQARQAWRNERSQAARTHRVKLRRAVSLLNATPISMPPLADSKVDGTTMQHRTTNV
;
A
#
# COMPACT_ATOMS: atom_id res chain seq x y z
N MET A 1 43.52 14.22 -48.06
CA MET A 1 43.47 14.32 -46.58
C MET A 1 42.67 15.55 -46.22
N ASN A 2 41.38 15.39 -45.92
CA ASN A 2 40.53 16.39 -45.28
C ASN A 2 39.36 15.63 -44.64
N SER A 3 39.39 15.50 -43.32
CA SER A 3 38.38 14.79 -42.52
C SER A 3 37.31 15.76 -42.06
N HIS A 4 36.07 15.52 -42.53
CA HIS A 4 34.87 16.16 -42.02
C HIS A 4 34.61 15.76 -40.56
N HIS A 5 34.57 16.75 -39.67
CA HIS A 5 33.93 16.61 -38.36
C HIS A 5 32.42 16.78 -38.54
N GLY A 6 31.68 15.69 -38.33
CA GLY A 6 30.22 15.72 -38.20
C GLY A 6 29.83 16.38 -36.88
N GLY A 7 29.07 17.47 -36.97
CA GLY A 7 28.45 18.11 -35.81
C GLY A 7 27.45 17.17 -35.15
N ARG A 8 27.55 17.04 -33.82
CA ARG A 8 26.46 16.52 -32.99
C ARG A 8 25.31 17.52 -33.09
N GLU A 9 24.19 17.12 -33.67
CA GLU A 9 22.94 17.85 -33.56
C GLU A 9 22.58 17.96 -32.07
N SER A 10 22.71 19.17 -31.53
CA SER A 10 22.20 19.51 -30.22
C SER A 10 20.68 19.40 -30.26
N SER A 11 20.12 18.52 -29.43
CA SER A 11 18.69 18.44 -29.14
C SER A 11 18.12 19.84 -28.84
N PRO A 12 16.89 20.15 -29.30
CA PRO A 12 16.32 21.49 -29.17
C PRO A 12 16.26 21.91 -27.69
N PRO A 13 16.40 23.22 -27.39
CA PRO A 13 16.32 23.71 -26.01
C PRO A 13 14.91 23.45 -25.48
N VAL A 14 14.81 22.46 -24.60
CA VAL A 14 13.56 22.12 -23.92
C VAL A 14 13.28 23.25 -22.92
N GLU A 15 12.08 23.83 -22.98
CA GLU A 15 11.63 24.83 -22.00
C GLU A 15 11.85 24.30 -20.56
N PRO A 16 12.28 25.15 -19.62
CA PRO A 16 12.51 24.72 -18.25
C PRO A 16 11.18 24.29 -17.61
N PHE A 17 10.96 22.97 -17.55
CA PHE A 17 9.83 22.38 -16.84
C PHE A 17 10.26 21.88 -15.46
N HIS A 18 9.32 21.86 -14.52
CA HIS A 18 9.58 21.38 -13.17
C HIS A 18 9.74 19.85 -13.18
N THR A 19 10.89 19.35 -12.72
CA THR A 19 11.11 17.90 -12.57
C THR A 19 10.23 17.37 -11.45
N LEU A 20 9.41 16.37 -11.76
CA LEU A 20 8.50 15.74 -10.80
C LEU A 20 8.95 14.33 -10.45
N CYS A 21 9.47 13.59 -11.43
CA CYS A 21 9.95 12.22 -11.28
C CYS A 21 11.31 12.04 -11.95
N VAL A 22 12.05 11.05 -11.47
CA VAL A 22 13.38 10.70 -11.94
C VAL A 22 13.44 9.20 -12.26
N LEU A 23 14.07 8.88 -13.39
CA LEU A 23 14.28 7.52 -13.86
C LEU A 23 15.78 7.29 -14.10
N GLU A 24 16.35 6.33 -13.39
CA GLU A 24 17.78 6.01 -13.43
C GLU A 24 18.03 4.76 -14.27
N PHE A 25 18.91 4.86 -15.25
CA PHE A 25 19.43 3.70 -15.97
C PHE A 25 20.60 3.07 -15.24
N VAL A 26 20.81 1.77 -15.47
CA VAL A 26 22.04 1.09 -15.05
C VAL A 26 23.25 1.70 -15.78
N THR A 27 24.42 1.72 -15.14
CA THR A 27 25.67 2.32 -15.65
C THR A 27 25.99 1.96 -17.11
N ASP A 28 25.73 0.72 -17.53
CA ASP A 28 26.12 0.19 -18.83
C ASP A 28 24.96 0.20 -19.85
N ALA A 29 23.93 1.03 -19.62
CA ALA A 29 22.80 1.13 -20.53
C ALA A 29 23.23 1.68 -21.91
N PRO A 30 22.92 0.99 -23.03
CA PRO A 30 23.21 1.47 -24.36
C PRO A 30 22.54 2.83 -24.62
N GLN A 31 23.29 3.78 -25.19
CA GLN A 31 22.78 5.10 -25.56
C GLN A 31 21.52 5.02 -26.43
N ALA A 32 21.47 4.06 -27.37
CA ALA A 32 20.31 3.82 -28.21
C ALA A 32 19.03 3.45 -27.41
N ALA A 33 19.17 2.76 -26.27
CA ALA A 33 18.04 2.43 -25.40
C ALA A 33 17.52 3.67 -24.68
N ILE A 34 18.43 4.56 -24.25
CA ILE A 34 18.12 5.79 -23.53
C ILE A 34 17.39 6.77 -24.46
N GLU A 35 17.95 7.03 -25.65
CA GLU A 35 17.36 7.91 -26.66
C GLU A 35 16.00 7.40 -27.13
N TRP A 36 15.87 6.08 -27.35
CA TRP A 36 14.59 5.46 -27.67
C TRP A 36 13.56 5.65 -26.54
N MET A 37 13.96 5.52 -25.28
CA MET A 37 13.07 5.74 -24.15
C MET A 37 12.62 7.20 -24.07
N ILE A 38 13.51 8.17 -24.25
CA ILE A 38 13.17 9.60 -24.28
C ILE A 38 12.16 9.87 -25.41
N ALA A 39 12.43 9.34 -26.61
CA ALA A 39 11.53 9.47 -27.75
C ALA A 39 10.13 8.88 -27.46
N LYS A 40 10.05 7.74 -26.78
CA LYS A 40 8.76 7.14 -26.35
C LYS A 40 8.04 7.97 -25.30
N ILE A 41 8.77 8.61 -24.38
CA ILE A 41 8.18 9.49 -23.36
C ILE A 41 7.57 10.73 -24.02
N HIS A 42 8.26 11.32 -25.00
CA HIS A 42 7.78 12.51 -25.73
C HIS A 42 6.69 12.19 -26.75
N ALA A 43 6.68 10.98 -27.31
CA ALA A 43 5.74 10.60 -28.37
C ALA A 43 4.27 10.73 -27.94
N GLN A 44 3.41 10.97 -28.93
CA GLN A 44 1.97 11.07 -28.74
C GLN A 44 1.34 9.77 -28.22
N ARG A 45 0.24 9.88 -27.47
CA ARG A 45 -0.48 8.69 -26.96
C ARG A 45 -0.98 7.78 -28.09
N THR A 46 -1.39 8.37 -29.21
CA THR A 46 -1.83 7.65 -30.42
C THR A 46 -0.72 6.77 -30.99
N ALA A 47 0.55 7.15 -30.81
CA ALA A 47 1.73 6.39 -31.21
C ALA A 47 2.27 5.46 -30.09
N GLY A 48 1.54 5.33 -28.97
CA GLY A 48 1.93 4.51 -27.82
C GLY A 48 2.91 5.18 -26.84
N GLY A 49 3.11 6.50 -26.97
CA GLY A 49 3.90 7.32 -26.03
C GLY A 49 3.07 7.95 -24.91
N ALA A 50 3.66 8.92 -24.19
CA ALA A 50 3.05 9.54 -23.01
C ALA A 50 2.82 11.07 -23.10
N GLU A 51 3.36 11.76 -24.11
CA GLU A 51 3.33 13.23 -24.24
C GLU A 51 3.87 13.95 -22.99
N LEU A 52 4.89 13.36 -22.37
CA LEU A 52 5.58 13.95 -21.22
C LEU A 52 6.88 14.60 -21.69
N GLN A 53 7.39 15.52 -20.89
CA GLN A 53 8.68 16.16 -21.12
C GLN A 53 9.76 15.41 -20.34
N ALA A 54 10.88 15.14 -21.01
CA ALA A 54 12.00 14.44 -20.40
C ALA A 54 13.35 14.92 -20.98
N TYR A 55 14.36 15.02 -20.13
CA TYR A 55 15.75 15.24 -20.56
C TYR A 55 16.70 14.35 -19.76
N SER A 56 17.84 14.01 -20.37
CA SER A 56 18.88 13.19 -19.73
C SER A 56 19.97 14.04 -19.11
N VAL A 57 20.42 13.64 -17.92
CA VAL A 57 21.61 14.16 -17.23
C VAL A 57 22.48 12.98 -16.85
N VAL A 58 23.79 13.11 -17.00
CA VAL A 58 24.73 12.08 -16.55
C VAL A 58 25.14 12.39 -15.11
N ASN A 59 24.94 11.43 -14.20
CA ASN A 59 25.41 11.49 -12.83
C ASN A 59 26.93 11.53 -12.82
N ARG A 60 27.50 12.55 -12.17
CA ARG A 60 28.96 12.75 -12.17
C ARG A 60 29.71 11.73 -11.31
N HIS A 61 29.05 11.07 -10.35
CA HIS A 61 29.70 10.15 -9.43
C HIS A 61 29.76 8.72 -9.97
N ASN A 62 28.62 8.21 -10.44
CA ASN A 62 28.48 6.81 -10.85
C ASN A 62 28.46 6.62 -12.39
N GLN A 63 28.51 7.72 -13.15
CA GLN A 63 28.31 7.73 -14.62
C GLN A 63 26.93 7.19 -15.08
N GLU A 64 25.99 6.99 -14.15
CA GLU A 64 24.62 6.58 -14.45
C GLU A 64 23.87 7.70 -15.18
N VAL A 65 23.02 7.32 -16.14
CA VAL A 65 22.17 8.29 -16.85
C VAL A 65 20.83 8.42 -16.13
N ILE A 66 20.53 9.66 -15.73
CA ILE A 66 19.35 10.06 -15.00
C ILE A 66 18.43 10.82 -15.94
N LEU A 67 17.20 10.34 -16.14
CA LEU A 67 16.15 11.07 -16.85
C LEU A 67 15.30 11.86 -15.86
N HIS A 68 15.25 13.16 -16.08
CA HIS A 68 14.33 14.07 -15.40
C HIS A 68 13.02 14.13 -16.19
N ILE A 69 11.89 13.91 -15.53
CA ILE A 69 10.57 13.79 -16.16
C ILE A 69 9.57 14.75 -15.53
N GLY A 70 8.77 15.40 -16.37
CA GLY A 70 7.73 16.34 -15.98
C GLY A 70 6.69 16.53 -17.09
N ALA A 71 5.75 17.44 -16.87
CA ALA A 71 4.71 17.79 -17.82
C ALA A 71 4.16 19.19 -17.56
N GLY A 72 3.63 19.82 -18.60
CA GLY A 72 2.86 21.06 -18.48
C GLY A 72 1.53 20.86 -17.74
N THR A 73 0.98 21.94 -17.18
CA THR A 73 -0.25 21.91 -16.38
C THR A 73 -1.44 21.34 -17.17
N ASP A 74 -1.62 21.74 -18.43
CA ASP A 74 -2.72 21.26 -19.27
C ASP A 74 -2.68 19.75 -19.44
N ARG A 75 -1.47 19.22 -19.67
CA ARG A 75 -1.26 17.79 -19.83
C ARG A 75 -1.56 17.00 -18.55
N LEU A 76 -1.17 17.55 -17.40
CA LEU A 76 -1.48 16.95 -16.11
C LEU A 76 -2.99 16.94 -15.83
N LEU A 77 -3.71 17.99 -16.24
CA LEU A 77 -5.17 18.06 -16.08
C LEU A 77 -5.90 17.06 -16.99
N GLU A 78 -5.49 16.91 -18.25
CA GLU A 78 -6.00 15.86 -19.15
C GLU A 78 -5.82 14.47 -18.60
N ALA A 79 -4.62 14.18 -18.06
CA ALA A 79 -4.35 12.89 -17.46
C ALA A 79 -5.13 12.70 -16.13
N ALA A 80 -5.33 13.76 -15.36
CA ALA A 80 -6.15 13.74 -14.14
C ALA A 80 -7.62 13.38 -14.44
N GLU A 81 -8.20 13.95 -15.50
CA GLU A 81 -9.55 13.63 -15.98
C GLU A 81 -9.65 12.16 -16.41
N LEU A 82 -8.70 11.65 -17.18
CA LEU A 82 -8.66 10.23 -17.58
C LEU A 82 -8.45 9.27 -16.42
N MET A 83 -7.79 9.73 -15.37
CA MET A 83 -7.62 8.99 -14.12
C MET A 83 -8.84 9.08 -13.21
N GLN A 84 -9.86 9.87 -13.57
CA GLN A 84 -11.07 10.13 -12.78
C GLN A 84 -10.73 10.59 -11.37
N ILE A 85 -9.76 11.50 -11.25
CA ILE A 85 -9.43 12.11 -9.97
C ILE A 85 -10.62 12.97 -9.53
N LYS A 86 -11.01 12.84 -8.25
CA LYS A 86 -12.14 13.56 -7.68
C LYS A 86 -11.66 14.75 -6.84
N LYS A 87 -12.32 15.89 -6.98
CA LYS A 87 -12.07 17.13 -6.25
C LYS A 87 -13.38 17.75 -5.77
N GLU A 88 -13.29 18.61 -4.76
CA GLU A 88 -14.44 19.36 -4.28
C GLU A 88 -14.79 20.51 -5.24
N ASP A 89 -16.06 20.57 -5.61
CA ASP A 89 -16.64 21.72 -6.29
C ASP A 89 -16.78 22.94 -5.34
N SER A 90 -17.19 24.08 -5.88
CA SER A 90 -17.48 25.30 -5.13
C SER A 90 -18.62 25.15 -4.11
N ALA A 91 -19.50 24.16 -4.27
CA ALA A 91 -20.57 23.82 -3.33
C ALA A 91 -20.12 22.82 -2.23
N GLY A 92 -18.86 22.36 -2.26
CA GLY A 92 -18.31 21.34 -1.37
C GLY A 92 -18.68 19.89 -1.71
N VAL A 93 -19.28 19.62 -2.87
CA VAL A 93 -19.57 18.26 -3.35
C VAL A 93 -18.35 17.71 -4.08
N LEU A 94 -18.02 16.45 -3.81
CA LEU A 94 -16.91 15.77 -4.46
C LEU A 94 -17.33 15.25 -5.84
N ARG A 95 -16.66 15.70 -6.90
CA ARG A 95 -16.94 15.33 -8.30
C ARG A 95 -15.65 14.94 -9.04
N GLU A 96 -15.77 14.16 -10.10
CA GLU A 96 -14.64 13.89 -11.00
C GLU A 96 -14.24 15.18 -11.73
N ILE A 97 -12.93 15.41 -11.89
CA ILE A 97 -12.43 16.57 -12.62
C ILE A 97 -12.82 16.43 -14.09
N THR A 98 -13.43 17.48 -14.64
CA THR A 98 -13.68 17.63 -16.07
C THR A 98 -13.08 18.96 -16.50
N ILE A 99 -12.24 18.95 -17.54
CA ILE A 99 -11.53 20.17 -17.98
C ILE A 99 -12.53 21.27 -18.37
N ALA A 100 -13.64 20.89 -19.01
CA ALA A 100 -14.70 21.81 -19.41
C ALA A 100 -15.35 22.56 -18.23
N GLU A 101 -15.33 21.97 -17.03
CA GLU A 101 -15.97 22.52 -15.83
C GLU A 101 -14.95 22.92 -14.74
N ILE A 102 -13.67 23.05 -15.10
CA ILE A 102 -12.58 23.25 -14.12
C ILE A 102 -12.79 24.50 -13.24
N SER A 103 -13.42 25.55 -13.78
CA SER A 103 -13.73 26.79 -13.06
C SER A 103 -14.70 26.59 -11.89
N GLN A 104 -15.51 25.52 -11.92
CA GLN A 104 -16.47 25.20 -10.85
C GLN A 104 -15.82 24.59 -9.61
N PHE A 105 -14.57 24.13 -9.71
CA PHE A 105 -13.86 23.49 -8.59
C PHE A 105 -13.22 24.50 -7.63
N LYS A 106 -13.11 24.11 -6.35
CA LYS A 106 -12.35 24.91 -5.38
C LYS A 106 -10.89 25.01 -5.80
N LYS A 107 -10.26 26.16 -5.55
CA LYS A 107 -8.87 26.46 -5.91
C LYS A 107 -8.58 26.46 -7.42
N SER A 108 -9.61 26.56 -8.27
CA SER A 108 -9.44 26.67 -9.73
C SER A 108 -8.71 27.93 -10.20
N GLY A 109 -8.64 28.97 -9.35
CA GLY A 109 -7.92 30.22 -9.63
C GLY A 109 -6.39 30.09 -9.69
N ASP A 110 -5.83 29.01 -9.14
CA ASP A 110 -4.40 28.67 -9.25
C ASP A 110 -4.27 27.26 -9.81
N LEU A 111 -4.27 27.15 -11.15
CA LEU A 111 -4.17 25.88 -11.86
C LEU A 111 -2.85 25.15 -11.56
N ALA A 112 -1.77 25.89 -11.25
CA ALA A 112 -0.49 25.28 -10.93
C ALA A 112 -0.56 24.49 -9.61
N ASN A 113 -1.29 24.98 -8.61
CA ASN A 113 -1.44 24.31 -7.31
C ASN A 113 -2.78 23.56 -7.14
N PHE A 114 -3.63 23.52 -8.18
CA PHE A 114 -4.89 22.79 -8.17
C PHE A 114 -4.68 21.28 -7.94
N LEU A 115 -3.71 20.71 -8.65
CA LEU A 115 -3.24 19.34 -8.41
C LEU A 115 -2.13 19.36 -7.36
N THR A 116 -2.24 18.47 -6.39
CA THR A 116 -1.20 18.30 -5.35
C THR A 116 0.04 17.70 -5.98
N LEU A 117 1.19 17.89 -5.34
CA LEU A 117 2.44 17.30 -5.82
C LEU A 117 2.36 15.76 -5.90
N ALA A 118 1.70 15.12 -4.92
CA ALA A 118 1.46 13.68 -4.91
C ALA A 118 0.62 13.23 -6.12
N GLU A 119 -0.45 13.97 -6.45
CA GLU A 119 -1.30 13.69 -7.62
C GLU A 119 -0.52 13.86 -8.93
N LYS A 120 0.26 14.94 -9.08
CA LYS A 120 1.07 15.17 -10.29
C LYS A 120 2.07 14.04 -10.53
N GLN A 121 2.74 13.57 -9.48
CA GLN A 121 3.70 12.47 -9.57
C GLN A 121 3.02 11.12 -9.83
N GLN A 122 1.85 10.90 -9.24
CA GLN A 122 1.04 9.71 -9.53
C GLN A 122 0.55 9.70 -10.98
N ILE A 123 0.17 10.86 -11.52
CA ILE A 123 -0.20 11.02 -12.92
C ILE A 123 0.98 10.67 -13.84
N ILE A 124 2.17 11.19 -13.55
CA ILE A 124 3.37 10.86 -14.33
C ILE A 124 3.69 9.37 -14.26
N LEU A 125 3.64 8.77 -13.07
CA LEU A 125 3.83 7.32 -12.92
C LEU A 125 2.82 6.57 -13.80
N HIS A 126 1.54 6.91 -13.73
CA HIS A 126 0.48 6.25 -14.51
C HIS A 126 0.70 6.39 -16.02
N GLU A 127 1.13 7.56 -16.50
CA GLU A 127 1.43 7.77 -17.92
C GLU A 127 2.68 7.00 -18.36
N LEU A 128 3.75 6.99 -17.55
CA LEU A 128 4.95 6.20 -17.81
C LEU A 128 4.64 4.70 -17.84
N GLU A 129 3.87 4.22 -16.87
CA GLU A 129 3.42 2.83 -16.82
C GLU A 129 2.50 2.46 -17.97
N LYS A 130 1.82 3.45 -18.59
CA LYS A 130 0.98 3.34 -19.78
C LYS A 130 1.72 3.43 -21.11
N ILE A 131 3.02 3.70 -21.13
CA ILE A 131 3.83 3.57 -22.35
C ILE A 131 3.81 2.11 -22.80
N ARG A 132 3.41 1.86 -24.04
CA ARG A 132 3.22 0.50 -24.59
C ARG A 132 4.15 0.26 -25.78
N ALA A 133 4.65 -0.96 -25.88
CA ALA A 133 5.36 -1.42 -27.07
C ALA A 133 4.40 -1.51 -28.28
N SER A 134 4.79 -0.89 -29.39
CA SER A 134 4.09 -1.01 -30.68
C SER A 134 4.54 -2.26 -31.44
N ASP A 135 3.87 -2.59 -32.54
CA ASP A 135 4.24 -3.76 -33.38
C ASP A 135 5.68 -3.68 -33.95
N SER A 136 6.23 -2.47 -34.04
CA SER A 136 7.62 -2.20 -34.42
C SER A 136 8.64 -2.54 -33.33
N ASP A 137 8.23 -2.50 -32.05
CA ASP A 137 9.10 -2.62 -30.89
C ASP A 137 9.27 -4.10 -30.50
N LYS A 138 10.00 -4.87 -31.30
CA LYS A 138 10.21 -6.31 -31.04
C LYS A 138 11.23 -6.59 -29.93
N HIS A 139 12.18 -5.68 -29.72
CA HIS A 139 13.18 -5.77 -28.67
C HIS A 139 13.56 -4.37 -28.19
N VAL A 140 14.16 -4.29 -27.01
CA VAL A 140 14.75 -3.05 -26.52
C VAL A 140 15.99 -2.73 -27.37
N PRO A 141 16.14 -1.52 -27.92
CA PRO A 141 17.33 -1.14 -28.68
C PRO A 141 18.61 -1.35 -27.86
N GLY A 142 19.66 -1.88 -28.48
CA GLY A 142 20.90 -2.26 -27.77
C GLY A 142 20.84 -3.57 -26.98
N TYR A 143 19.65 -4.16 -26.74
CA TYR A 143 19.48 -5.44 -26.04
C TYR A 143 18.72 -6.48 -26.88
N LEU A 144 19.44 -7.25 -27.70
CA LEU A 144 18.84 -8.27 -28.58
C LEU A 144 18.09 -9.39 -27.84
N LYS A 145 18.46 -9.69 -26.60
CA LYS A 145 17.83 -10.74 -25.79
C LYS A 145 16.56 -10.26 -25.05
N LYS A 146 16.36 -8.95 -24.90
CA LYS A 146 15.22 -8.36 -24.17
C LYS A 146 14.07 -8.08 -25.14
N LYS A 147 13.28 -9.12 -25.41
CA LYS A 147 12.12 -9.04 -26.33
C LYS A 147 10.96 -8.30 -25.69
N LEU A 148 10.25 -7.54 -26.51
CA LEU A 148 9.01 -6.86 -26.19
C LEU A 148 7.90 -7.44 -27.07
N TYR A 149 6.68 -7.48 -26.55
CA TYR A 149 5.49 -7.85 -27.33
C TYR A 149 4.52 -6.67 -27.44
N PRO A 150 3.70 -6.61 -28.50
CA PRO A 150 2.74 -5.52 -28.69
C PRO A 150 1.79 -5.38 -27.50
N GLY A 151 1.64 -4.16 -27.00
CA GLY A 151 0.80 -3.88 -25.84
C GLY A 151 1.43 -4.19 -24.48
N GLN A 152 2.71 -4.58 -24.42
CA GLN A 152 3.44 -4.69 -23.15
C GLN A 152 3.80 -3.31 -22.59
N SER A 153 3.68 -3.12 -21.27
CA SER A 153 4.22 -1.93 -20.59
C SER A 153 5.75 -1.91 -20.67
N ILE A 154 6.30 -0.89 -21.31
CA ILE A 154 7.75 -0.76 -21.54
C ILE A 154 8.47 -0.51 -20.20
N VAL A 155 8.05 0.51 -19.44
CA VAL A 155 8.69 0.91 -18.18
C VAL A 155 8.75 -0.25 -17.18
N ARG A 156 7.60 -0.93 -16.96
CA ARG A 156 7.53 -2.08 -16.06
C ARG A 156 8.46 -3.22 -16.48
N LYS A 157 8.54 -3.49 -17.79
CA LYS A 157 9.43 -4.53 -18.32
C LYS A 157 10.90 -4.16 -18.14
N LEU A 158 11.27 -2.90 -18.38
CA LEU A 158 12.63 -2.42 -18.23
C LEU A 158 13.10 -2.39 -16.76
N LEU A 159 12.21 -2.07 -15.81
CA LEU A 159 12.47 -2.21 -14.37
C LEU A 159 12.71 -3.68 -14.00
N ASN A 160 11.83 -4.58 -14.43
CA ASN A 160 11.95 -6.01 -14.12
C ASN A 160 13.20 -6.66 -14.76
N ASP A 161 13.59 -6.22 -15.96
CA ASP A 161 14.78 -6.73 -16.65
C ASP A 161 16.07 -6.02 -16.23
N ALA A 162 16.02 -5.16 -15.20
CA ALA A 162 17.15 -4.36 -14.71
C ALA A 162 17.88 -3.60 -15.83
N VAL A 163 17.12 -2.96 -16.73
CA VAL A 163 17.64 -1.91 -17.64
C VAL A 163 17.51 -0.54 -16.98
N ILE A 164 16.36 -0.33 -16.35
CA ILE A 164 16.12 0.81 -15.46
C ILE A 164 16.43 0.31 -14.06
N HIS A 165 17.31 1.01 -13.36
CA HIS A 165 17.68 0.73 -11.99
C HIS A 165 16.56 1.12 -11.03
N LYS A 166 16.10 2.38 -11.12
CA LYS A 166 15.06 2.94 -10.23
C LYS A 166 14.18 3.95 -10.96
N LEU A 167 12.96 4.11 -10.45
CA LEU A 167 12.01 5.16 -10.80
C LEU A 167 11.45 5.71 -9.49
N TYR A 168 11.65 6.99 -9.21
CA TYR A 168 11.17 7.61 -7.96
C TYR A 168 10.70 9.06 -8.18
N PRO A 169 9.73 9.52 -7.38
CA PRO A 169 9.33 10.93 -7.34
C PRO A 169 10.31 11.75 -6.50
N LEU A 170 10.47 13.04 -6.84
CA LEU A 170 11.29 13.95 -6.03
C LEU A 170 10.51 14.53 -4.84
N HIS A 171 11.20 14.81 -3.75
CA HIS A 171 10.66 15.59 -2.65
C HIS A 171 10.54 17.08 -3.01
N ASP A 172 9.53 17.75 -2.45
CA ASP A 172 9.56 19.20 -2.25
C ASP A 172 10.11 19.47 -0.85
N ARG A 173 11.32 20.05 -0.78
CA ARG A 173 12.06 20.26 0.47
C ARG A 173 11.38 21.27 1.39
N ASP A 174 10.75 22.30 0.83
CA ASP A 174 10.14 23.38 1.60
C ASP A 174 8.83 22.90 2.25
N VAL A 175 8.00 22.20 1.47
CA VAL A 175 6.76 21.60 1.99
C VAL A 175 7.09 20.51 3.00
N LEU A 176 8.09 19.66 2.73
CA LEU A 176 8.50 18.60 3.64
C LEU A 176 9.03 19.12 4.97
N LYS A 177 9.82 20.21 4.93
CA LYS A 177 10.34 20.84 6.15
C LYS A 177 9.19 21.36 7.02
N ARG A 178 8.23 22.07 6.43
CA ARG A 178 7.03 22.55 7.16
C ARG A 178 6.21 21.39 7.72
N LEU A 179 5.96 20.36 6.92
CA LEU A 179 5.24 19.16 7.37
C LEU A 179 5.98 18.48 8.53
N GLY A 180 7.30 18.31 8.43
CA GLY A 180 8.12 17.74 9.49
C GLY A 180 8.10 18.54 10.81
N GLU A 181 8.15 19.87 10.72
CA GLU A 181 8.04 20.75 11.89
C GLU A 181 6.69 20.63 12.59
N GLU A 182 5.61 20.37 11.85
CA GLU A 182 4.29 20.19 12.42
C GLU A 182 4.04 18.76 12.91
N TRP A 183 4.68 17.79 12.24
CA TRP A 183 4.34 16.39 12.38
C TRP A 183 5.25 15.60 13.31
N TYR A 184 6.59 15.69 13.25
CA TYR A 184 7.44 14.94 14.19
C TYR A 184 7.99 15.82 15.32
N ASN A 185 8.15 17.14 15.11
CA ASN A 185 8.70 18.04 16.14
C ASN A 185 7.67 18.47 17.21
N LYS A 186 6.38 18.54 16.89
CA LYS A 186 5.32 19.01 17.82
C LYS A 186 4.57 17.84 18.46
N VAL A 187 5.08 17.36 19.61
CA VAL A 187 4.54 16.17 20.31
C VAL A 187 3.09 16.33 20.80
N SER A 188 2.67 17.56 21.14
CA SER A 188 1.33 17.82 21.72
C SER A 188 0.22 18.03 20.67
N LYS A 189 0.58 18.23 19.39
CA LYS A 189 -0.42 18.46 18.33
C LYS A 189 -0.96 17.14 17.77
N PRO A 190 -2.25 17.09 17.39
CA PRO A 190 -2.80 15.97 16.63
C PRO A 190 -2.10 15.84 15.28
N GLN A 191 -2.13 14.63 14.72
CA GLN A 191 -1.46 14.35 13.45
C GLN A 191 -2.14 15.10 12.27
N PRO A 192 -1.38 15.76 11.39
CA PRO A 192 -1.92 16.48 10.23
C PRO A 192 -2.23 15.51 9.07
N ILE A 193 -3.22 14.62 9.24
CA ILE A 193 -3.54 13.53 8.29
C ILE A 193 -3.81 14.05 6.87
N ASP A 194 -4.51 15.18 6.71
CA ASP A 194 -4.81 15.72 5.38
C ASP A 194 -3.56 16.28 4.67
N ASP A 195 -2.58 16.82 5.41
CA ASP A 195 -1.32 17.30 4.84
C ASP A 195 -0.40 16.13 4.48
N ILE A 196 -0.38 15.09 5.31
CA ILE A 196 0.29 13.82 5.01
C ILE A 196 -0.29 13.22 3.74
N ARG A 197 -1.62 13.20 3.59
CA ARG A 197 -2.31 12.73 2.38
C ARG A 197 -1.94 13.56 1.15
N THR A 198 -1.93 14.88 1.29
CA THR A 198 -1.58 15.81 0.20
C THR A 198 -0.15 15.62 -0.29
N TYR A 199 0.78 15.24 0.61
CA TYR A 199 2.20 15.08 0.30
C TYR A 199 2.60 13.65 -0.08
N PHE A 200 2.23 12.65 0.71
CA PHE A 200 2.64 11.24 0.55
C PHE A 200 1.57 10.35 -0.11
N GLY A 201 0.32 10.82 -0.21
CA GLY A 201 -0.79 10.06 -0.78
C GLY A 201 -1.66 9.33 0.25
N GLU A 202 -2.73 8.72 -0.24
CA GLU A 202 -3.77 8.13 0.62
C GLU A 202 -3.32 6.89 1.38
N THR A 203 -2.49 6.00 0.81
CA THR A 203 -2.04 4.78 1.52
C THR A 203 -1.27 5.09 2.80
N ILE A 204 -0.34 6.04 2.75
CA ILE A 204 0.46 6.44 3.92
C ILE A 204 -0.40 7.21 4.92
N ALA A 205 -1.27 8.11 4.44
CA ALA A 205 -2.21 8.80 5.31
C ALA A 205 -3.20 7.86 6.01
N MET A 206 -3.64 6.78 5.34
CA MET A 206 -4.48 5.75 5.94
C MET A 206 -3.74 4.98 7.04
N TYR A 207 -2.44 4.71 6.86
CA TYR A 207 -1.59 4.12 7.89
C TYR A 207 -1.49 5.01 9.13
N PHE A 208 -1.07 6.28 8.98
CA PHE A 208 -0.99 7.19 10.13
C PHE A 208 -2.34 7.52 10.75
N GLY A 209 -3.40 7.52 9.94
CA GLY A 209 -4.78 7.60 10.41
C GLY A 209 -5.14 6.41 11.31
N PHE A 210 -4.76 5.19 10.91
CA PHE A 210 -4.96 3.98 11.72
C PHE A 210 -4.12 4.01 12.98
N LEU A 211 -2.82 4.27 12.87
CA LEU A 211 -1.90 4.35 13.99
C LEU A 211 -2.38 5.37 15.02
N GLY A 212 -2.72 6.59 14.59
CA GLY A 212 -3.24 7.63 15.48
C GLY A 212 -4.57 7.27 16.15
N PHE A 213 -5.49 6.68 15.38
CA PHE A 213 -6.77 6.22 15.93
C PHE A 213 -6.58 5.09 16.94
N TYR A 214 -5.68 4.14 16.65
CA TYR A 214 -5.34 3.02 17.52
C TYR A 214 -4.67 3.49 18.82
N THR A 215 -3.73 4.43 18.76
CA THR A 215 -3.11 5.05 19.95
C THR A 215 -4.17 5.67 20.86
N MET A 216 -5.12 6.43 20.30
CA MET A 216 -6.19 7.02 21.11
C MET A 216 -7.15 5.97 21.65
N ALA A 217 -7.43 4.92 20.87
CA ALA A 217 -8.28 3.81 21.30
C ALA A 217 -7.66 2.99 22.43
N LEU A 218 -6.33 2.96 22.58
CA LEU A 218 -5.63 2.28 23.68
C LEU A 218 -5.77 3.00 25.04
N ILE A 219 -6.25 4.25 25.08
CA ILE A 219 -6.37 5.00 26.34
C ILE A 219 -7.30 4.31 27.35
N PRO A 220 -8.56 3.92 27.01
CA PRO A 220 -9.42 3.19 27.93
C PRO A 220 -8.81 1.89 28.50
N PRO A 221 -8.27 0.94 27.70
CA PRO A 221 -7.65 -0.27 28.26
C PRO A 221 -6.38 0.04 29.05
N ALA A 222 -5.59 1.07 28.69
CA ALA A 222 -4.42 1.48 29.47
C ALA A 222 -4.82 2.02 30.85
N ILE A 223 -5.84 2.88 30.94
CA ILE A 223 -6.34 3.41 32.21
C ILE A 223 -6.87 2.28 33.10
N LEU A 224 -7.72 1.41 32.55
CA LEU A 224 -8.24 0.27 33.31
C LEU A 224 -7.14 -0.72 33.71
N GLY A 225 -6.13 -0.93 32.86
CA GLY A 225 -4.98 -1.76 33.17
C GLY A 225 -4.13 -1.19 34.31
N LEU A 226 -3.90 0.13 34.34
CA LEU A 226 -3.23 0.81 35.45
C LEU A 226 -4.03 0.72 36.75
N MET A 227 -5.36 0.95 36.68
CA MET A 227 -6.24 0.80 37.83
C MET A 227 -6.18 -0.64 38.38
N TYR A 228 -6.22 -1.64 37.50
CA TYR A 228 -6.13 -3.04 37.89
C TYR A 228 -4.81 -3.35 38.61
N TYR A 229 -3.69 -2.80 38.11
CA TYR A 229 -2.36 -3.00 38.68
C TYR A 229 -2.19 -2.32 40.05
N PHE A 230 -2.56 -1.03 40.18
CA PHE A 230 -2.32 -0.27 41.41
C PHE A 230 -3.30 -0.56 42.54
N VAL A 231 -4.55 -0.87 42.24
CA VAL A 231 -5.58 -1.11 43.27
C VAL A 231 -5.56 -2.59 43.75
N ALA A 232 -4.54 -3.35 43.37
CA ALA A 232 -4.41 -4.79 43.66
C ALA A 232 -5.72 -5.55 43.38
N TRP A 233 -6.38 -5.19 42.26
CA TRP A 233 -7.72 -5.65 41.88
C TRP A 233 -7.75 -7.11 41.38
N GLN A 234 -6.90 -7.98 41.94
CA GLN A 234 -6.61 -9.32 41.42
C GLN A 234 -7.65 -10.39 41.78
N ASP A 235 -8.89 -10.02 42.10
CA ASP A 235 -9.98 -10.98 42.26
C ASP A 235 -10.38 -11.59 40.91
N ILE A 236 -10.67 -12.88 40.84
CA ILE A 236 -11.05 -13.57 39.59
C ILE A 236 -12.27 -12.95 38.91
N ASN A 237 -13.28 -12.55 39.68
CA ASN A 237 -14.47 -11.90 39.12
C ASN A 237 -14.10 -10.63 38.34
N ARG A 238 -13.02 -9.95 38.75
CA ARG A 238 -12.51 -8.73 38.12
C ARG A 238 -11.62 -9.05 36.91
N LEU A 239 -10.90 -10.18 36.94
CA LEU A 239 -10.16 -10.73 35.80
C LEU A 239 -11.09 -11.04 34.62
N ALA A 240 -12.19 -11.73 34.89
CA ALA A 240 -13.21 -12.04 33.88
C ALA A 240 -13.87 -10.77 33.33
N LEU A 241 -14.14 -9.79 34.19
CA LEU A 241 -14.71 -8.49 33.78
C LEU A 241 -13.74 -7.71 32.87
N PHE A 242 -12.45 -7.70 33.19
CA PHE A 242 -11.43 -7.07 32.35
C PHE A 242 -11.29 -7.75 30.98
N ALA A 243 -11.34 -9.09 30.96
CA ALA A 243 -11.31 -9.87 29.72
C ALA A 243 -12.52 -9.55 28.81
N VAL A 244 -13.73 -9.52 29.36
CA VAL A 244 -14.95 -9.14 28.62
C VAL A 244 -14.85 -7.70 28.13
N PHE A 245 -14.38 -6.78 28.97
CA PHE A 245 -14.16 -5.39 28.58
C PHE A 245 -13.23 -5.28 27.36
N ASN A 246 -12.08 -5.97 27.36
CA ASN A 246 -11.12 -5.87 26.25
C ASN A 246 -11.64 -6.47 24.95
N VAL A 247 -12.39 -7.58 25.02
CA VAL A 247 -13.01 -8.18 23.83
C VAL A 247 -14.08 -7.26 23.24
N VAL A 248 -14.90 -6.64 24.08
CA VAL A 248 -15.90 -5.65 23.67
C VAL A 248 -15.22 -4.42 23.09
N TRP A 249 -14.19 -3.89 23.77
CA TRP A 249 -13.40 -2.77 23.31
C TRP A 249 -12.76 -3.05 21.95
N ALA A 250 -12.10 -4.19 21.76
CA ALA A 250 -11.46 -4.58 20.51
C ALA A 250 -12.47 -4.63 19.35
N THR A 251 -13.66 -5.18 19.62
CA THR A 251 -14.75 -5.23 18.64
C THR A 251 -15.23 -3.83 18.25
N ILE A 252 -15.51 -2.98 19.23
CA ILE A 252 -15.96 -1.59 18.98
C ILE A 252 -14.88 -0.80 18.25
N PHE A 253 -13.62 -0.90 18.69
CA PHE A 253 -12.47 -0.27 18.05
C PHE A 253 -12.39 -0.59 16.55
N LEU A 254 -12.42 -1.88 16.19
CA LEU A 254 -12.31 -2.28 14.78
C LEU A 254 -13.49 -1.81 13.93
N GLN A 255 -14.70 -1.76 14.48
CA GLN A 255 -15.89 -1.32 13.75
C GLN A 255 -15.94 0.20 13.60
N VAL A 256 -15.56 0.94 14.64
CA VAL A 256 -15.43 2.40 14.57
C VAL A 256 -14.29 2.79 13.62
N TRP A 257 -13.20 2.01 13.58
CA TRP A 257 -12.14 2.22 12.58
C TRP A 257 -12.66 2.04 11.15
N LYS A 258 -13.37 0.96 10.83
CA LYS A 258 -13.97 0.78 9.49
C LYS A 258 -14.83 1.97 9.07
N ARG A 259 -15.63 2.46 10.03
CA ARG A 259 -16.45 3.65 9.85
C ARG A 259 -15.63 4.90 9.59
N LYS A 260 -14.54 5.10 10.33
CA LYS A 260 -13.64 6.26 10.15
C LYS A 260 -12.82 6.16 8.86
N ALA A 261 -12.32 4.98 8.50
CA ALA A 261 -11.62 4.73 7.25
C ALA A 261 -12.51 5.03 6.04
N SER A 262 -13.80 4.65 6.09
CA SER A 262 -14.77 4.99 5.05
C SER A 262 -15.04 6.50 4.95
N GLU A 263 -15.03 7.21 6.08
CA GLU A 263 -15.11 8.68 6.10
C GLU A 263 -13.90 9.32 5.43
N PHE A 264 -12.69 8.85 5.73
CA PHE A 264 -11.47 9.30 5.07
C PHE A 264 -11.49 9.00 3.57
N ALA A 265 -11.81 7.76 3.18
CA ALA A 265 -11.89 7.37 1.78
C ALA A 265 -12.93 8.17 0.99
N PHE A 266 -14.06 8.52 1.62
CA PHE A 266 -15.06 9.40 1.02
C PHE A 266 -14.52 10.83 0.85
N LYS A 267 -13.96 11.41 1.93
CA LYS A 267 -13.36 12.76 1.91
C LYS A 267 -12.23 12.87 0.87
N TRP A 268 -11.47 11.80 0.69
CA TRP A 268 -10.36 11.76 -0.25
C TRP A 268 -10.79 11.41 -1.68
N GLY A 269 -12.01 10.89 -1.88
CA GLY A 269 -12.51 10.50 -3.19
C GLY A 269 -12.03 9.14 -3.69
N THR A 270 -11.52 8.29 -2.80
CA THR A 270 -11.01 6.96 -3.13
C THR A 270 -12.03 5.84 -2.93
N LEU A 271 -13.14 6.09 -2.21
CA LEU A 271 -14.11 5.06 -1.82
C LEU A 271 -14.71 4.26 -2.99
N ASP A 272 -15.11 4.94 -4.08
CA ASP A 272 -15.77 4.32 -5.25
C ASP A 272 -14.85 4.17 -6.46
N ARG A 273 -13.53 4.35 -6.28
CA ARG A 273 -12.59 4.35 -7.41
C ARG A 273 -12.29 2.92 -7.82
N VAL A 274 -12.99 2.42 -8.85
CA VAL A 274 -12.69 1.13 -9.48
C VAL A 274 -11.41 1.27 -10.30
N HIS A 275 -10.27 0.99 -9.68
CA HIS A 275 -9.00 1.00 -10.38
C HIS A 275 -8.81 -0.32 -11.14
N PHE A 276 -8.85 -0.26 -12.48
CA PHE A 276 -8.43 -1.38 -13.31
C PHE A 276 -6.91 -1.50 -13.25
N GLU A 277 -6.45 -2.35 -12.35
CA GLU A 277 -5.03 -2.60 -12.15
C GLU A 277 -4.46 -3.43 -13.32
N ASP A 278 -3.39 -2.91 -13.91
CA ASP A 278 -2.64 -3.61 -14.95
C ASP A 278 -1.88 -4.82 -14.37
N CYS A 279 -1.50 -5.73 -15.24
CA CYS A 279 -0.75 -6.90 -14.82
C CYS A 279 0.63 -6.54 -14.23
N ARG A 280 1.03 -7.26 -13.17
CA ARG A 280 2.36 -7.13 -12.57
C ARG A 280 3.45 -7.45 -13.58
N ALA A 281 4.57 -6.70 -13.54
CA ALA A 281 5.68 -6.86 -14.48
C ALA A 281 6.25 -8.28 -14.54
N ALA A 282 6.39 -8.93 -13.38
CA ALA A 282 6.94 -10.27 -13.23
C ALA A 282 5.91 -11.39 -13.50
N TYR A 283 4.65 -11.07 -13.80
CA TYR A 283 3.66 -12.08 -14.13
C TYR A 283 3.90 -12.65 -15.53
N PHE A 284 3.89 -13.97 -15.63
CA PHE A 284 4.17 -14.69 -16.87
C PHE A 284 3.07 -15.68 -17.24
N GLY A 285 2.94 -15.98 -18.53
CA GLY A 285 1.90 -16.86 -19.05
C GLY A 285 1.98 -17.00 -20.56
N LYS A 286 1.09 -17.80 -21.14
CA LYS A 286 0.93 -17.83 -22.60
C LYS A 286 0.18 -16.59 -23.04
N MET A 287 0.57 -15.96 -24.13
CA MET A 287 -0.15 -14.80 -24.64
C MET A 287 -1.59 -15.18 -25.01
N GLY A 288 -2.54 -14.38 -24.55
CA GLY A 288 -3.96 -14.52 -24.84
C GLY A 288 -4.66 -13.17 -24.79
N ILE A 289 -5.93 -13.14 -25.16
CA ILE A 289 -6.73 -11.91 -25.13
C ILE A 289 -7.44 -11.82 -23.77
N ASN A 290 -7.27 -10.69 -23.08
CA ASN A 290 -8.01 -10.38 -21.87
C ASN A 290 -9.50 -10.23 -22.22
N LYS A 291 -10.37 -10.99 -21.54
CA LYS A 291 -11.82 -10.96 -21.77
C LYS A 291 -12.50 -9.64 -21.36
N VAL A 292 -11.86 -8.86 -20.48
CA VAL A 292 -12.37 -7.60 -19.96
C VAL A 292 -11.83 -6.43 -20.76
N THR A 293 -10.51 -6.35 -20.93
CA THR A 293 -9.87 -5.20 -21.60
C THR A 293 -9.74 -5.38 -23.11
N GLY A 294 -9.91 -6.59 -23.64
CA GLY A 294 -9.70 -6.92 -25.06
C GLY A 294 -8.24 -6.90 -25.50
N ARG A 295 -7.29 -6.64 -24.58
CA ARG A 295 -5.87 -6.48 -24.90
C ARG A 295 -5.11 -7.81 -24.91
N PRO A 296 -4.06 -7.97 -25.73
CA PRO A 296 -3.15 -9.10 -25.63
C PRO A 296 -2.33 -9.01 -24.34
N GLU A 297 -2.51 -9.96 -23.43
CA GLU A 297 -1.76 -10.05 -22.18
C GLU A 297 -1.33 -11.49 -21.90
N PRO A 298 -0.32 -11.72 -21.05
CA PRO A 298 -0.01 -13.07 -20.57
C PRO A 298 -1.23 -13.65 -19.83
N VAL A 299 -1.54 -14.92 -20.06
CA VAL A 299 -2.61 -15.64 -19.38
C VAL A 299 -2.04 -16.91 -18.77
N TYR A 300 -2.24 -17.06 -17.46
CA TYR A 300 -1.80 -18.21 -16.68
C TYR A 300 -3.00 -19.05 -16.22
N PRO A 301 -3.04 -20.37 -16.50
CA PRO A 301 -4.15 -21.23 -16.07
C PRO A 301 -4.33 -21.23 -14.55
N LYS A 302 -5.56 -20.93 -14.08
CA LYS A 302 -5.87 -20.84 -12.65
C LYS A 302 -5.58 -22.13 -11.89
N TRP A 303 -5.91 -23.29 -12.45
CA TRP A 303 -5.71 -24.59 -11.81
C TRP A 303 -4.24 -24.89 -11.50
N LYS A 304 -3.29 -24.43 -12.33
CA LYS A 304 -1.84 -24.60 -12.07
C LYS A 304 -1.39 -23.83 -10.85
N ARG A 305 -1.88 -22.60 -10.69
CA ARG A 305 -1.59 -21.76 -9.52
C ARG A 305 -2.22 -22.34 -8.26
N VAL A 306 -3.46 -22.82 -8.36
CA VAL A 306 -4.14 -23.54 -7.26
C VAL A 306 -3.31 -24.75 -6.84
N LEU A 307 -2.83 -25.56 -7.77
CA LEU A 307 -1.98 -26.72 -7.47
C LEU A 307 -0.66 -26.29 -6.79
N ARG A 308 0.02 -25.26 -7.29
CA ARG A 308 1.23 -24.71 -6.65
C ARG A 308 0.97 -24.27 -5.22
N PHE A 309 -0.14 -23.58 -5.00
CA PHE A 309 -0.52 -23.09 -3.68
C PHE A 309 -0.79 -24.25 -2.70
N TYR A 310 -1.68 -25.19 -3.05
CA TYR A 310 -2.06 -26.26 -2.13
C TYR A 310 -1.00 -27.35 -1.96
N CYS A 311 -0.25 -27.70 -3.02
CA CYS A 311 0.71 -28.81 -2.97
C CYS A 311 2.15 -28.40 -2.62
N ILE A 312 2.49 -27.10 -2.72
CA ILE A 312 3.86 -26.63 -2.45
C ILE A 312 3.85 -25.55 -1.38
N THR A 313 3.11 -24.45 -1.57
CA THR A 313 3.10 -23.34 -0.62
C THR A 313 2.62 -23.80 0.77
N ILE A 314 1.44 -24.42 0.86
CA ILE A 314 0.87 -24.82 2.16
C ILE A 314 1.79 -25.80 2.91
N PRO A 315 2.31 -26.89 2.30
CA PRO A 315 3.24 -27.78 2.99
C PRO A 315 4.52 -27.12 3.49
N ILE A 316 5.08 -26.17 2.73
CA ILE A 316 6.27 -25.42 3.18
C ILE A 316 5.93 -24.51 4.36
N ILE A 317 4.80 -23.79 4.30
CA ILE A 317 4.33 -22.99 5.42
C ILE A 317 4.14 -23.86 6.67
N LEU A 318 3.42 -24.98 6.55
CA LEU A 318 3.22 -25.91 7.67
C LEU A 318 4.54 -26.44 8.24
N SER A 319 5.52 -26.75 7.39
CA SER A 319 6.85 -27.18 7.82
C SER A 319 7.58 -26.08 8.59
N CYS A 320 7.51 -24.83 8.14
CA CYS A 320 8.06 -23.68 8.85
C CYS A 320 7.36 -23.45 10.20
N LEU A 321 6.04 -23.62 10.26
CA LEU A 321 5.27 -23.51 11.50
C LEU A 321 5.67 -24.61 12.49
N LEU A 322 5.79 -25.86 12.04
CA LEU A 322 6.26 -26.98 12.87
C LEU A 322 7.70 -26.74 13.36
N PHE A 323 8.57 -26.20 12.52
CA PHE A 323 9.93 -25.82 12.92
C PHE A 323 9.91 -24.75 14.03
N ALA A 324 9.06 -23.73 13.94
CA ALA A 324 8.90 -22.72 14.99
C ALA A 324 8.44 -23.32 16.32
N VAL A 325 7.47 -24.25 16.28
CA VAL A 325 7.06 -25.00 17.48
C VAL A 325 8.22 -25.83 18.04
N GLY A 326 9.03 -26.46 17.18
CA GLY A 326 10.23 -27.20 17.59
C GLY A 326 11.25 -26.32 18.31
N VAL A 327 11.55 -25.13 17.77
CA VAL A 327 12.46 -24.15 18.40
C VAL A 327 11.91 -23.70 19.76
N MET A 328 10.60 -23.48 19.87
CA MET A 328 9.95 -23.17 21.15
C MET A 328 10.12 -24.31 22.17
N LEU A 329 9.97 -25.58 21.77
CA LEU A 329 10.18 -26.71 22.66
C LEU A 329 11.63 -26.82 23.14
N VAL A 330 12.61 -26.56 22.25
CA VAL A 330 14.03 -26.49 22.61
C VAL A 330 14.30 -25.35 23.60
N TYR A 331 13.65 -24.20 23.42
CA TYR A 331 13.70 -23.11 24.40
C TYR A 331 13.23 -23.56 25.78
N PHE A 332 12.08 -24.24 25.88
CA PHE A 332 11.59 -24.73 27.17
C PHE A 332 12.51 -25.76 27.80
N TRP A 333 13.06 -26.67 26.99
CA TRP A 333 14.04 -27.64 27.48
C TRP A 333 15.25 -26.94 28.10
N PHE A 334 15.85 -25.98 27.38
CA PHE A 334 17.00 -25.24 27.87
C PHE A 334 16.67 -24.35 29.09
N GLN A 335 15.47 -23.78 29.14
CA GLN A 335 14.98 -22.99 30.27
C GLN A 335 14.85 -23.85 31.54
N ILE A 336 14.28 -25.05 31.45
CA ILE A 336 14.11 -25.97 32.58
C ILE A 336 15.47 -26.41 33.12
N GLU A 337 16.40 -26.79 32.24
CA GLU A 337 17.75 -27.20 32.65
C GLU A 337 18.50 -26.07 33.37
N ALA A 338 18.41 -24.82 32.87
CA ALA A 338 19.01 -23.67 33.53
C ALA A 338 18.41 -23.41 34.93
N GLU A 339 17.09 -23.60 35.08
CA GLU A 339 16.39 -23.47 36.36
C GLU A 339 16.80 -24.57 37.35
N VAL A 340 16.94 -25.82 36.90
CA VAL A 340 17.44 -26.94 37.73
C VAL A 340 18.86 -26.67 38.20
N TYR A 341 19.74 -26.19 37.32
CA TYR A 341 21.12 -25.86 37.69
C TYR A 341 21.20 -24.69 38.68
N HIS A 342 20.35 -23.67 38.52
CA HIS A 342 20.25 -22.60 39.50
C HIS A 342 19.71 -23.09 40.85
N ALA A 343 18.74 -24.00 40.83
CA ALA A 343 18.16 -24.58 42.03
C ALA A 343 19.23 -25.29 42.89
N GLU A 344 20.19 -25.96 42.25
CA GLU A 344 21.28 -26.71 42.91
C GLU A 344 22.36 -25.79 43.50
N TRP A 345 22.86 -24.80 42.74
CA TRP A 345 24.09 -24.08 43.12
C TRP A 345 23.89 -22.75 43.83
N GLN A 346 22.74 -22.07 43.67
CA GLN A 346 22.48 -20.90 44.53
C GLN A 346 23.26 -19.64 44.19
N THR A 347 24.02 -19.61 43.09
CA THR A 347 24.97 -18.51 42.83
C THR A 347 24.38 -17.39 41.98
N LEU A 348 24.95 -16.19 42.08
CA LEU A 348 24.62 -15.05 41.23
C LEU A 348 24.79 -15.37 39.73
N TRP A 349 25.85 -16.12 39.38
CA TRP A 349 26.09 -16.56 38.00
C TRP A 349 25.00 -17.50 37.49
N THR A 350 24.56 -18.45 38.32
CA THR A 350 23.44 -19.33 37.94
C THR A 350 22.11 -18.59 37.81
N LYS A 351 21.89 -17.52 38.59
CA LYS A 351 20.72 -16.65 38.41
C LYS A 351 20.76 -15.90 37.07
N ALA A 352 21.93 -15.45 36.64
CA ALA A 352 22.10 -14.84 35.32
C ALA A 352 21.90 -15.86 34.18
N LEU A 353 22.34 -17.10 34.37
CA LEU A 353 22.18 -18.18 33.39
C LEU A 353 20.71 -18.46 33.03
N VAL A 354 19.79 -18.34 33.99
CA VAL A 354 18.33 -18.52 33.78
C VAL A 354 17.74 -17.51 32.79
N LEU A 355 18.38 -16.36 32.58
CA LEU A 355 17.93 -15.34 31.62
C LEU A 355 18.40 -15.60 30.19
N VAL A 356 19.48 -16.37 30.02
CA VAL A 356 20.12 -16.62 28.73
C VAL A 356 19.20 -17.32 27.72
N PRO A 357 18.46 -18.40 28.07
CA PRO A 357 17.55 -19.06 27.13
C PRO A 357 16.51 -18.11 26.55
N SER A 358 15.93 -17.25 27.39
CA SER A 358 14.90 -16.28 26.99
C SER A 358 15.45 -15.19 26.05
N LEU A 359 16.68 -14.74 26.29
CA LEU A 359 17.36 -13.80 25.37
C LEU A 359 17.67 -14.45 24.01
N LEU A 360 18.21 -15.67 24.03
CA LEU A 360 18.51 -16.42 22.80
C LEU A 360 17.25 -16.69 21.99
N TYR A 361 16.15 -17.07 22.66
CA TYR A 361 14.86 -17.30 22.00
C TYR A 361 14.30 -16.01 21.38
N SER A 362 14.42 -14.87 22.07
CA SER A 362 14.01 -13.57 21.53
C SER A 362 14.77 -13.21 20.25
N VAL A 363 16.08 -13.47 20.20
CA VAL A 363 16.90 -13.30 18.98
C VAL A 363 16.49 -14.31 17.91
N ALA A 364 16.23 -15.56 18.28
CA ALA A 364 15.79 -16.60 17.35
C ALA A 364 14.47 -16.22 16.65
N ILE A 365 13.51 -15.64 17.36
CA ILE A 365 12.25 -15.14 16.77
C ILE A 365 12.54 -14.14 15.64
N VAL A 366 13.39 -13.14 15.89
CA VAL A 366 13.74 -12.10 14.90
C VAL A 366 14.42 -12.69 13.67
N VAL A 367 15.36 -13.62 13.88
CA VAL A 367 16.07 -14.32 12.80
C VAL A 367 15.10 -15.18 11.98
N MET A 368 14.21 -15.91 12.65
CA MET A 368 13.21 -16.76 12.00
C MET A 368 12.21 -15.95 11.17
N ASN A 369 11.68 -14.84 11.69
CA ASN A 369 10.79 -13.95 10.92
C ASN A 369 11.52 -13.41 9.68
N SER A 370 12.79 -13.02 9.83
CA SER A 370 13.62 -12.54 8.71
C SER A 370 13.87 -13.60 7.63
N ILE A 371 14.12 -14.85 8.02
CA ILE A 371 14.30 -15.97 7.08
C ILE A 371 12.97 -16.31 6.41
N TYR A 372 11.90 -16.45 7.20
CA TYR A 372 10.58 -16.79 6.68
C TYR A 372 10.05 -15.74 5.72
N ARG A 373 10.29 -14.45 5.95
CA ARG A 373 9.96 -13.38 4.99
C ARG A 373 10.54 -13.62 3.61
N LYS A 374 11.81 -14.05 3.52
CA LYS A 374 12.45 -14.37 2.25
C LYS A 374 11.78 -15.58 1.59
N ILE A 375 11.47 -16.61 2.38
CA ILE A 375 10.74 -17.80 1.91
C ILE A 375 9.34 -17.41 1.40
N ALA A 376 8.60 -16.60 2.15
CA ALA A 376 7.25 -16.15 1.82
C ALA A 376 7.24 -15.32 0.53
N LYS A 377 8.18 -14.36 0.35
CA LYS A 377 8.36 -13.61 -0.90
C LYS A 377 8.64 -14.59 -2.08
N ALA A 378 9.57 -15.53 -1.91
CA ALA A 378 9.90 -16.53 -2.95
C ALA A 378 8.71 -17.44 -3.32
N LEU A 379 7.94 -17.92 -2.33
CA LEU A 379 6.72 -18.71 -2.56
C LEU A 379 5.66 -17.89 -3.29
N ASN A 380 5.49 -16.62 -2.92
CA ASN A 380 4.49 -15.75 -3.51
C ASN A 380 4.83 -15.39 -4.97
N ASP A 381 6.12 -15.20 -5.29
CA ASP A 381 6.60 -15.07 -6.66
C ASP A 381 6.38 -16.35 -7.47
N PHE A 382 6.63 -17.52 -6.85
CA PHE A 382 6.39 -18.82 -7.48
C PHE A 382 4.91 -19.08 -7.79
N GLU A 383 3.98 -18.58 -6.97
CA GLU A 383 2.53 -18.67 -7.20
C GLU A 383 2.05 -17.90 -8.44
N ASN A 384 2.83 -16.92 -8.91
CA ASN A 384 2.58 -16.14 -10.13
C ASN A 384 1.21 -15.43 -10.11
N HIS A 385 1.05 -14.49 -9.17
CA HIS A 385 -0.14 -13.62 -9.08
C HIS A 385 -0.18 -12.57 -10.20
N ARG A 386 -1.38 -12.37 -10.78
CA ARG A 386 -1.60 -11.45 -11.93
C ARG A 386 -1.52 -9.98 -11.52
N LEU A 387 -2.07 -9.64 -10.36
CA LEU A 387 -2.20 -8.27 -9.84
C LEU A 387 -1.25 -8.08 -8.66
N GLN A 388 -0.71 -6.87 -8.50
CA GLN A 388 0.10 -6.48 -7.35
C GLN A 388 -0.73 -6.51 -6.07
N SER A 389 -1.96 -5.99 -6.08
CA SER A 389 -2.87 -6.08 -4.92
C SER A 389 -3.12 -7.52 -4.45
N ALA A 390 -3.29 -8.45 -5.39
CA ALA A 390 -3.47 -9.87 -5.08
C ALA A 390 -2.18 -10.50 -4.54
N TYR A 391 -1.03 -10.17 -5.12
CA TYR A 391 0.29 -10.59 -4.64
C TYR A 391 0.48 -10.12 -3.19
N ASP A 392 0.27 -8.85 -2.91
CA ASP A 392 0.42 -8.21 -1.62
C ASP A 392 -0.50 -8.84 -0.56
N ASN A 393 -1.78 -9.02 -0.87
CA ASN A 393 -2.73 -9.66 0.05
C ASN A 393 -2.34 -11.10 0.43
N HIS A 394 -1.85 -11.89 -0.54
CA HIS A 394 -1.39 -13.26 -0.26
C HIS A 394 -0.07 -13.28 0.51
N LEU A 395 0.81 -12.30 0.31
CA LEU A 395 2.04 -12.17 1.08
C LEU A 395 1.73 -11.81 2.53
N ILE A 396 0.83 -10.84 2.76
CA ILE A 396 0.38 -10.42 4.10
C ILE A 396 -0.14 -11.64 4.88
N ILE A 397 -1.02 -12.45 4.29
CA ILE A 397 -1.57 -13.65 4.96
C ILE A 397 -0.45 -14.62 5.35
N LYS A 398 0.54 -14.86 4.48
CA LYS A 398 1.66 -15.76 4.77
C LYS A 398 2.50 -15.25 5.94
N LEU A 399 2.82 -13.96 5.95
CA LEU A 399 3.62 -13.32 7.00
C LEU A 399 2.86 -13.32 8.33
N VAL A 400 1.61 -12.86 8.32
CA VAL A 400 0.73 -12.81 9.50
C VAL A 400 0.61 -14.18 10.15
N LEU A 401 0.39 -15.24 9.37
CA LEU A 401 0.23 -16.60 9.92
C LEU A 401 1.50 -17.07 10.64
N PHE A 402 2.67 -16.87 10.05
CA PHE A 402 3.93 -17.30 10.64
C PHE A 402 4.32 -16.45 11.85
N ASP A 403 4.28 -15.13 11.72
CA ASP A 403 4.66 -14.22 12.80
C ASP A 403 3.70 -14.38 13.99
N PHE A 404 2.41 -14.63 13.74
CA PHE A 404 1.46 -14.98 14.80
C PHE A 404 1.90 -16.23 15.56
N VAL A 405 2.18 -17.34 14.87
CA VAL A 405 2.60 -18.57 15.55
C VAL A 405 3.93 -18.36 16.26
N ASN A 406 4.92 -17.77 15.59
CA ASN A 406 6.26 -17.60 16.13
C ASN A 406 6.29 -16.70 17.39
N CYS A 407 5.46 -15.66 17.43
CA CYS A 407 5.36 -14.76 18.59
C CYS A 407 4.47 -15.31 19.71
N PHE A 408 3.33 -15.93 19.39
CA PHE A 408 2.32 -16.26 20.41
C PHE A 408 2.35 -17.72 20.86
N VAL A 409 2.92 -18.67 20.12
CA VAL A 409 2.83 -20.10 20.48
C VAL A 409 3.47 -20.42 21.83
N VAL A 410 4.57 -19.72 22.18
CA VAL A 410 5.20 -19.82 23.50
C VAL A 410 4.24 -19.39 24.62
N LEU A 411 3.45 -18.34 24.39
CA LEU A 411 2.47 -17.83 25.35
C LEU A 411 1.27 -18.76 25.45
N PHE A 412 0.78 -19.30 24.33
CA PHE A 412 -0.25 -20.34 24.31
C PHE A 412 0.20 -21.58 25.08
N TYR A 413 1.45 -22.01 24.91
CA TYR A 413 2.01 -23.15 25.63
C TYR A 413 2.07 -22.90 27.15
N ILE A 414 2.55 -21.73 27.58
CA ILE A 414 2.58 -21.38 29.01
C ILE A 414 1.16 -21.29 29.58
N ALA A 415 0.25 -20.67 28.85
CA ALA A 415 -1.13 -20.43 29.29
C ALA A 415 -1.94 -21.72 29.43
N PHE A 416 -1.89 -22.61 28.43
CA PHE A 416 -2.83 -23.73 28.32
C PHE A 416 -2.22 -25.08 28.66
N TYR A 417 -0.92 -25.28 28.39
CA TYR A 417 -0.23 -26.53 28.72
C TYR A 417 0.40 -26.48 30.11
N MET A 418 1.24 -25.45 30.39
CA MET A 418 1.85 -25.30 31.72
C MET A 418 0.87 -24.74 32.76
N GLN A 419 -0.11 -23.96 32.35
CA GLN A 419 -1.09 -23.29 33.21
C GLN A 419 -0.46 -22.37 34.28
N ASP A 420 0.67 -21.75 33.96
CA ASP A 420 1.43 -20.88 34.87
C ASP A 420 1.20 -19.40 34.51
N ILE A 421 0.21 -18.78 35.16
CA ILE A 421 -0.15 -17.38 34.94
C ILE A 421 0.99 -16.41 35.33
N PRO A 422 1.69 -16.58 36.48
CA PRO A 422 2.87 -15.77 36.80
C PRO A 422 3.98 -15.83 35.73
N ARG A 423 4.29 -17.02 35.19
CA ARG A 423 5.26 -17.17 34.10
C ARG A 423 4.73 -16.53 32.83
N LEU A 424 3.46 -16.74 32.48
CA LEU A 424 2.82 -16.12 31.31
C LEU A 424 2.97 -14.59 31.35
N ARG A 425 2.69 -14.00 32.51
CA ARG A 425 2.82 -12.56 32.75
C ARG A 425 4.25 -12.07 32.53
N SER A 426 5.22 -12.79 33.09
CA SER A 426 6.64 -12.42 33.02
C SER A 426 7.17 -12.56 31.59
N SER A 427 6.86 -13.66 30.91
CA SER A 427 7.25 -13.92 29.51
C SER A 427 6.60 -12.92 28.56
N LEU A 428 5.32 -12.60 28.74
CA LEU A 428 4.64 -11.61 27.89
C LEU A 428 5.22 -10.21 28.07
N ALA A 429 5.47 -9.78 29.32
CA ALA A 429 6.12 -8.50 29.59
C ALA A 429 7.51 -8.44 28.96
N LEU A 430 8.30 -9.52 29.09
CA LEU A 430 9.64 -9.60 28.53
C LEU A 430 9.62 -9.53 27.00
N LEU A 431 8.78 -10.35 26.34
CA LEU A 431 8.68 -10.38 24.88
C LEU A 431 8.22 -9.03 24.33
N LEU A 432 7.20 -8.43 24.94
CA LEU A 432 6.67 -7.14 24.50
C LEU A 432 7.71 -6.01 24.64
N ILE A 433 8.40 -5.93 25.78
CA ILE A 433 9.43 -4.91 26.01
C ILE A 433 10.64 -5.14 25.09
N ILE A 434 11.13 -6.38 24.98
CA ILE A 434 12.28 -6.69 24.12
C ILE A 434 11.96 -6.40 22.66
N GLN A 435 10.78 -6.82 22.17
CA GLN A 435 10.39 -6.58 20.79
C GLN A 435 10.23 -5.08 20.51
N GLN A 436 9.64 -4.33 21.43
CA GLN A 436 9.56 -2.86 21.31
C GLN A 436 10.94 -2.21 21.29
N VAL A 437 11.86 -2.61 22.18
CA VAL A 437 13.22 -2.04 22.22
C VAL A 437 14.02 -2.40 20.96
N ILE A 438 13.99 -3.65 20.53
CA ILE A 438 14.69 -4.10 19.31
C ILE A 438 14.09 -3.40 18.09
N GLY A 439 12.76 -3.33 18.00
CA GLY A 439 12.03 -2.62 16.96
C GLY A 439 12.47 -1.16 16.89
N GLN A 440 12.41 -0.44 18.02
CA GLN A 440 12.85 0.95 18.06
C GLN A 440 14.33 1.14 17.69
N ILE A 441 15.22 0.21 18.03
CA ILE A 441 16.61 0.27 17.59
C ILE A 441 16.72 0.11 16.06
N GLN A 442 16.04 -0.89 15.50
CA GLN A 442 16.07 -1.19 14.07
C GLN A 442 15.40 -0.10 13.23
N GLU A 443 14.38 0.56 13.79
CA GLU A 443 13.52 1.48 13.05
C GLU A 443 13.84 2.96 13.27
N SER A 444 14.32 3.34 14.46
CA SER A 444 14.63 4.75 14.75
C SER A 444 16.13 5.00 14.83
N LEU A 445 16.84 4.25 15.68
CA LEU A 445 18.24 4.52 15.97
C LEU A 445 19.14 4.18 14.79
N LEU A 446 18.99 2.99 14.22
CA LEU A 446 19.83 2.52 13.13
C LEU A 446 19.67 3.41 11.88
N PRO A 447 18.46 3.73 11.39
CA PRO A 447 18.31 4.59 10.22
C PRO A 447 18.76 6.03 10.50
N TYR A 448 18.58 6.53 11.73
CA TYR A 448 19.11 7.84 12.12
C TYR A 448 20.64 7.89 12.11
N LEU A 449 21.31 6.86 12.62
CA LEU A 449 22.77 6.74 12.57
C LEU A 449 23.26 6.63 11.13
N MET A 450 22.58 5.85 10.29
CA MET A 450 22.87 5.78 8.86
C MET A 450 22.66 7.12 8.16
N PHE A 451 21.56 7.81 8.46
CA PHE A 451 21.27 9.15 7.95
C PHE A 451 22.36 10.15 8.35
N ARG A 452 22.75 10.19 9.63
CA ARG A 452 23.85 11.07 10.09
C ARG A 452 25.17 10.74 9.42
N TYR A 453 25.48 9.46 9.26
CA TYR A 453 26.69 9.02 8.58
C TYR A 453 26.69 9.44 7.11
N LYS A 454 25.58 9.19 6.38
CA LYS A 454 25.40 9.58 4.98
C LYS A 454 25.41 11.11 4.83
N SER A 455 24.61 11.84 5.61
CA SER A 455 24.57 13.32 5.60
C SER A 455 25.95 13.91 5.84
N ASN A 456 26.67 13.49 6.88
CA ASN A 456 28.03 13.99 7.14
C ASN A 456 29.02 13.66 6.02
N LYS A 457 28.87 12.51 5.35
CA LYS A 457 29.69 12.15 4.18
C LYS A 457 29.36 13.05 2.99
N MET A 458 28.09 13.35 2.78
CA MET A 458 27.60 14.22 1.72
C MET A 458 27.99 15.67 1.94
N ASP A 459 27.84 16.20 3.15
CA ASP A 459 28.25 17.56 3.54
C ASP A 459 29.77 17.74 3.33
N LYS A 460 30.58 16.75 3.73
CA LYS A 460 32.03 16.75 3.47
C LYS A 460 32.38 16.66 1.98
N ALA A 461 31.60 15.90 1.21
CA ALA A 461 31.76 15.85 -0.24
C ALA A 461 31.34 17.17 -0.89
N GLU A 462 30.34 17.85 -0.33
CA GLU A 462 29.83 19.15 -0.74
C GLU A 462 30.84 20.26 -0.47
N GLU A 463 31.40 20.38 0.74
CA GLU A 463 32.50 21.31 1.04
C GLU A 463 33.71 21.11 0.11
N ARG A 464 34.04 19.85 -0.19
CA ARG A 464 35.12 19.51 -1.14
C ARG A 464 34.76 19.88 -2.59
N ARG A 465 33.47 19.89 -2.95
CA ARG A 465 32.98 20.26 -4.29
C ARG A 465 32.86 21.78 -4.44
N GLU A 466 32.33 22.49 -3.45
CA GLU A 466 32.27 23.96 -3.45
C GLU A 466 33.67 24.56 -3.58
N SER A 467 34.65 24.02 -2.85
CA SER A 467 36.06 24.45 -2.98
C SER A 467 36.72 24.16 -4.35
N LEU A 468 36.13 23.29 -5.18
CA LEU A 468 36.56 23.06 -6.57
C LEU A 468 35.83 23.99 -7.54
N VAL A 469 34.53 24.22 -7.35
CA VAL A 469 33.72 25.12 -8.17
C VAL A 469 34.15 26.57 -7.98
N ASP A 470 34.53 26.99 -6.77
CA ASP A 470 35.03 28.34 -6.49
C ASP A 470 36.38 28.65 -7.18
N LYS A 471 37.10 27.60 -7.62
CA LYS A 471 38.31 27.73 -8.46
C LYS A 471 37.96 27.92 -9.94
N ASP A 472 36.91 27.27 -10.42
CA ASP A 472 36.48 27.34 -11.83
C ASP A 472 35.56 28.54 -12.12
N ALA A 473 34.79 29.00 -11.13
CA ALA A 473 33.83 30.11 -11.25
C ALA A 473 34.49 31.50 -11.35
N LYS A 474 35.81 31.62 -11.13
CA LYS A 474 36.55 32.87 -11.37
C LYS A 474 36.75 33.20 -12.86
N VAL A 475 36.24 32.38 -13.79
CA VAL A 475 36.59 32.47 -15.21
C VAL A 475 35.48 33.01 -16.13
N ASP A 476 34.19 32.97 -15.78
CA ASP A 476 33.15 33.51 -16.67
C ASP A 476 32.01 34.21 -15.90
N SER A 477 31.76 35.47 -16.26
CA SER A 477 30.72 36.33 -15.67
C SER A 477 29.68 36.70 -16.73
N ASP A 478 28.42 36.30 -16.53
CA ASP A 478 27.22 36.94 -17.09
C ASP A 478 25.99 36.65 -16.21
N GLU A 479 25.26 37.70 -15.80
CA GLU A 479 24.37 37.69 -14.62
C GLU A 479 22.91 37.23 -14.83
N SER A 480 22.41 37.07 -16.07
CA SER A 480 20.97 36.73 -16.29
C SER A 480 20.67 35.25 -16.58
N SER A 481 21.65 34.48 -17.07
CA SER A 481 21.57 33.02 -17.24
C SER A 481 21.77 32.26 -15.91
N HIS A 482 22.25 32.96 -14.88
CA HIS A 482 22.70 32.38 -13.62
C HIS A 482 21.56 31.74 -12.82
N VAL A 483 20.36 32.32 -12.78
CA VAL A 483 19.25 31.82 -11.92
C VAL A 483 18.67 30.50 -12.44
N THR A 484 18.45 30.37 -13.75
CA THR A 484 17.99 29.12 -14.38
C THR A 484 19.03 28.01 -14.30
N ASP A 485 20.32 28.36 -14.42
CA ASP A 485 21.41 27.41 -14.21
C ASP A 485 21.57 26.99 -12.75
N ILE A 486 21.33 27.89 -11.79
CA ILE A 486 21.35 27.55 -10.36
C ILE A 486 20.19 26.61 -10.01
N ILE A 487 18.96 26.91 -10.46
CA ILE A 487 17.79 26.07 -10.19
C ILE A 487 17.97 24.68 -10.82
N SER A 488 18.46 24.60 -12.06
CA SER A 488 18.72 23.32 -12.71
C SER A 488 19.87 22.54 -12.06
N LYS A 489 20.90 23.22 -11.53
CA LYS A 489 21.97 22.57 -10.74
C LYS A 489 21.45 22.03 -9.41
N GLU A 490 20.60 22.77 -8.69
CA GLU A 490 20.06 22.33 -7.41
C GLU A 490 19.11 21.14 -7.58
N VAL A 491 18.24 21.14 -8.59
CA VAL A 491 17.35 20.02 -8.90
C VAL A 491 18.14 18.77 -9.30
N ARG A 492 19.23 18.92 -10.07
CA ARG A 492 20.13 17.80 -10.41
C ARG A 492 20.79 17.22 -9.16
N LYS A 493 21.35 18.08 -8.31
CA LYS A 493 21.96 17.67 -7.04
C LYS A 493 20.94 16.95 -6.16
N GLN A 494 19.74 17.48 -6.04
CA GLN A 494 18.66 16.85 -5.28
C GLN A 494 18.34 15.45 -5.80
N ALA A 495 18.21 15.27 -7.12
CA ALA A 495 17.96 13.97 -7.71
C ALA A 495 19.09 12.97 -7.39
N GLU A 496 20.35 13.36 -7.53
CA GLU A 496 21.49 12.50 -7.17
C GLU A 496 21.45 12.07 -5.68
N VAL A 497 21.16 13.00 -4.78
CA VAL A 497 21.06 12.74 -3.35
C VAL A 497 19.90 11.78 -3.03
N GLU A 498 18.72 12.04 -3.59
CA GLU A 498 17.55 11.19 -3.37
C GLU A 498 17.71 9.81 -4.02
N GLY A 499 18.45 9.67 -5.12
CA GLY A 499 18.78 8.38 -5.74
C GLY A 499 19.54 7.41 -4.82
N GLU A 500 20.34 7.94 -3.89
CA GLU A 500 21.12 7.17 -2.89
C GLU A 500 20.34 6.85 -1.60
N MET A 501 19.14 7.44 -1.43
CA MET A 501 18.26 7.13 -0.30
C MET A 501 17.65 5.74 -0.44
N GLU A 502 17.17 5.20 0.68
CA GLU A 502 16.52 3.89 0.70
C GLU A 502 15.10 3.98 0.14
N THR A 503 14.67 2.96 -0.60
CA THR A 503 13.31 2.91 -1.13
C THR A 503 12.35 2.39 -0.07
N TYR A 504 11.24 3.08 0.15
CA TYR A 504 10.18 2.61 1.03
C TYR A 504 9.41 1.45 0.39
N GLU A 505 9.53 0.23 0.92
CA GLU A 505 8.89 -0.99 0.38
C GLU A 505 7.35 -1.03 0.57
N GLY A 506 6.77 -0.07 1.31
CA GLY A 506 5.34 0.05 1.58
C GLY A 506 4.98 -0.14 3.05
N THR A 507 3.70 0.01 3.38
CA THR A 507 3.17 0.02 4.76
C THR A 507 3.00 -1.37 5.39
N MET A 508 3.43 -2.44 4.72
CA MET A 508 3.17 -3.81 5.18
C MET A 508 3.83 -4.11 6.52
N ASP A 509 5.08 -3.68 6.69
CA ASP A 509 5.84 -3.97 7.90
C ASP A 509 5.35 -3.13 9.07
N ASP A 510 5.02 -1.87 8.82
CA ASP A 510 4.43 -0.97 9.80
C ASP A 510 3.07 -1.51 10.32
N TYR A 511 2.20 -2.03 9.42
CA TYR A 511 0.95 -2.68 9.85
C TYR A 511 1.17 -4.03 10.56
N LEU A 512 2.19 -4.80 10.16
CA LEU A 512 2.52 -6.07 10.79
C LEU A 512 2.95 -5.88 12.25
N GLU A 513 3.76 -4.86 12.52
CA GLU A 513 4.12 -4.48 13.89
C GLU A 513 2.88 -4.15 14.72
N MET A 514 1.99 -3.30 14.20
CA MET A 514 0.75 -2.93 14.88
C MET A 514 -0.17 -4.13 15.11
N PHE A 515 -0.20 -5.08 14.17
CA PHE A 515 -0.96 -6.32 14.29
C PHE A 515 -0.45 -7.21 15.43
N ILE A 516 0.88 -7.41 15.53
CA ILE A 516 1.49 -8.19 16.61
C ILE A 516 1.30 -7.48 17.95
N GLN A 517 1.48 -6.15 18.01
CA GLN A 517 1.23 -5.37 19.21
C GLN A 517 -0.22 -5.50 19.70
N PHE A 518 -1.19 -5.38 18.78
CA PHE A 518 -2.60 -5.59 19.10
C PHE A 518 -2.85 -6.97 19.69
N GLY A 519 -2.25 -8.02 19.11
CA GLY A 519 -2.33 -9.38 19.63
C GLY A 519 -1.87 -9.51 21.09
N TYR A 520 -0.74 -8.91 21.47
CA TYR A 520 -0.29 -8.91 22.87
C TYR A 520 -1.26 -8.21 23.82
N VAL A 521 -1.94 -7.16 23.36
CA VAL A 521 -2.92 -6.42 24.16
C VAL A 521 -4.21 -7.23 24.35
N VAL A 522 -4.71 -7.90 23.31
CA VAL A 522 -6.05 -8.53 23.36
C VAL A 522 -6.04 -10.00 23.76
N LEU A 523 -5.05 -10.80 23.35
CA LEU A 523 -5.07 -12.26 23.56
C LEU A 523 -4.94 -12.66 25.02
N PHE A 524 -4.00 -12.04 25.74
CA PHE A 524 -3.63 -12.39 27.12
C PHE A 524 -3.92 -11.24 28.09
N SER A 525 -4.97 -10.47 27.76
CA SER A 525 -5.28 -9.22 28.46
C SER A 525 -5.53 -9.44 29.96
N SER A 526 -6.19 -10.53 30.32
CA SER A 526 -6.39 -10.96 31.70
C SER A 526 -5.07 -11.21 32.44
N ALA A 527 -4.10 -11.85 31.80
CA ALA A 527 -2.82 -12.18 32.43
C ALA A 527 -1.90 -10.96 32.62
N TYR A 528 -1.91 -10.00 31.70
CA TYR A 528 -1.09 -8.78 31.80
C TYR A 528 -1.81 -7.51 31.32
N PRO A 529 -2.65 -6.90 32.16
CA PRO A 529 -3.40 -5.68 31.84
C PRO A 529 -2.54 -4.46 31.48
N LEU A 530 -1.26 -4.44 31.90
CA LEU A 530 -0.32 -3.37 31.58
C LEU A 530 0.16 -3.39 30.12
N ALA A 531 -0.15 -4.43 29.33
CA ALA A 531 0.22 -4.51 27.91
C ALA A 531 -0.25 -3.26 27.14
N ALA A 532 -1.47 -2.79 27.40
CA ALA A 532 -2.04 -1.62 26.74
C ALA A 532 -1.26 -0.32 27.04
N VAL A 533 -0.66 -0.20 28.23
CA VAL A 533 0.15 0.97 28.61
C VAL A 533 1.43 1.02 27.80
N TRP A 534 2.13 -0.12 27.70
CA TRP A 534 3.35 -0.21 26.91
C TRP A 534 3.07 -0.03 25.41
N ALA A 535 1.99 -0.62 24.89
CA ALA A 535 1.54 -0.40 23.52
C ALA A 535 1.24 1.08 23.24
N PHE A 536 0.57 1.78 24.17
CA PHE A 536 0.30 3.20 24.05
C PHE A 536 1.58 4.04 24.00
N ILE A 537 2.54 3.78 24.91
CA ILE A 537 3.83 4.50 24.93
C ILE A 537 4.59 4.26 23.62
N ASN A 538 4.65 3.01 23.16
CA ASN A 538 5.30 2.67 21.90
C ASN A 538 4.64 3.41 20.73
N ASN A 539 3.31 3.44 20.63
CA ASN A 539 2.66 4.10 19.49
C ASN A 539 2.82 5.62 19.51
N VAL A 540 2.97 6.24 20.68
CA VAL A 540 3.29 7.67 20.79
C VAL A 540 4.68 7.96 20.22
N THR A 541 5.67 7.10 20.48
CA THR A 541 6.99 7.21 19.84
C THR A 541 6.92 6.86 18.36
N GLU A 542 6.14 5.83 17.99
CA GLU A 542 6.04 5.30 16.63
C GLU A 542 5.54 6.33 15.63
N ILE A 543 4.51 7.09 16.01
CA ILE A 543 3.99 8.21 15.20
C ILE A 543 5.11 9.18 14.80
N ARG A 544 6.11 9.39 15.66
CA ARG A 544 7.20 10.36 15.45
C ARG A 544 8.40 9.73 14.74
N THR A 545 8.73 8.48 15.02
CA THR A 545 9.82 7.74 14.36
C THR A 545 9.47 7.45 12.90
N ASP A 546 8.25 7.00 12.62
CA ASP A 546 7.77 6.75 11.26
C ASP A 546 7.70 8.00 10.40
N SER A 547 7.20 9.09 10.98
CA SER A 547 7.15 10.37 10.28
C SER A 547 8.55 10.91 10.01
N PHE A 548 9.50 10.74 10.93
CA PHE A 548 10.90 11.08 10.70
C PHE A 548 11.54 10.22 9.58
N LYS A 549 11.33 8.89 9.59
CA LYS A 549 11.82 7.96 8.56
C LYS A 549 11.38 8.41 7.17
N LEU A 550 10.08 8.70 6.98
CA LEU A 550 9.53 9.15 5.70
C LEU A 550 10.01 10.54 5.27
N CYS A 551 10.38 11.41 6.20
CA CYS A 551 10.83 12.76 5.88
C CYS A 551 12.33 12.88 5.60
N LYS A 552 13.16 11.95 6.11
CA LYS A 552 14.63 12.12 6.13
C LYS A 552 15.43 10.91 5.67
N VAL A 553 14.88 9.70 5.76
CA VAL A 553 15.62 8.45 5.51
C VAL A 553 15.26 7.87 4.14
N PHE A 554 13.96 7.79 3.86
CA PHE A 554 13.47 7.16 2.64
C PHE A 554 13.35 8.15 1.49
N GLN A 555 13.51 7.61 0.28
CA GLN A 555 13.00 8.22 -0.94
C GLN A 555 11.49 8.44 -0.82
N ARG A 556 10.98 9.47 -1.49
CA ARG A 556 9.55 9.70 -1.54
C ARG A 556 8.86 8.49 -2.21
N PRO A 557 7.89 7.85 -1.54
CA PRO A 557 7.08 6.83 -2.19
C PRO A 557 6.05 7.45 -3.13
N PHE A 558 5.71 6.72 -4.20
CA PHE A 558 4.61 7.12 -5.08
C PHE A 558 3.26 7.01 -4.35
N SER A 559 2.39 8.01 -4.55
CA SER A 559 1.04 8.00 -4.03
C SER A 559 0.22 6.85 -4.63
N GLN A 560 -0.41 6.07 -3.76
CA GLN A 560 -1.35 5.02 -4.13
C GLN A 560 -2.71 5.33 -3.53
N PRO A 561 -3.79 5.28 -4.33
CA PRO A 561 -5.13 5.53 -3.83
C PRO A 561 -5.60 4.29 -3.07
N THR A 562 -6.03 4.46 -1.82
CA THR A 562 -6.65 3.38 -1.04
C THR A 562 -7.98 3.81 -0.44
N ALA A 563 -8.91 2.86 -0.32
CA ALA A 563 -10.18 3.05 0.36
C ALA A 563 -10.20 2.44 1.78
N SER A 564 -9.24 1.57 2.11
CA SER A 564 -9.18 0.88 3.41
C SER A 564 -7.76 0.38 3.71
N ILE A 565 -7.59 -0.23 4.89
CA ILE A 565 -6.35 -0.93 5.25
C ILE A 565 -6.22 -2.31 4.58
N GLY A 566 -7.18 -2.70 3.73
CA GLY A 566 -7.11 -3.91 2.92
C GLY A 566 -7.17 -5.21 3.74
N ALA A 567 -6.29 -6.17 3.43
CA ALA A 567 -6.23 -7.48 4.10
C ALA A 567 -5.98 -7.37 5.62
N TRP A 568 -5.36 -6.30 6.09
CA TRP A 568 -5.15 -6.05 7.52
C TRP A 568 -6.44 -6.00 8.31
N GLN A 569 -7.52 -5.45 7.72
CA GLN A 569 -8.82 -5.40 8.40
C GLN A 569 -9.32 -6.80 8.75
N ILE A 570 -9.13 -7.77 7.86
CA ILE A 570 -9.50 -9.17 8.06
C ILE A 570 -8.59 -9.80 9.11
N ALA A 571 -7.28 -9.54 9.04
CA ALA A 571 -6.31 -10.04 10.02
C ALA A 571 -6.65 -9.59 11.45
N PHE A 572 -6.87 -8.28 11.67
CA PHE A 572 -7.26 -7.75 12.98
C PHE A 572 -8.58 -8.33 13.50
N GLN A 573 -9.57 -8.54 12.62
CA GLN A 573 -10.84 -9.18 13.02
C GLN A 573 -10.64 -10.65 13.43
N LEU A 574 -9.82 -11.39 12.69
CA LEU A 574 -9.48 -12.77 13.05
C LEU A 574 -8.76 -12.84 14.40
N MET A 575 -7.81 -11.93 14.65
CA MET A 575 -7.17 -11.79 15.97
C MET A 575 -8.20 -11.53 17.08
N GLY A 576 -9.20 -10.69 16.82
CA GLY A 576 -10.30 -10.44 17.76
C GLY A 576 -11.10 -11.71 18.10
N ILE A 577 -11.40 -12.56 17.12
CA ILE A 577 -12.07 -13.85 17.34
C ILE A 577 -11.20 -14.78 18.18
N ILE A 578 -9.91 -14.92 17.84
CA ILE A 578 -8.96 -15.73 18.60
C ILE A 578 -8.86 -15.20 20.03
N ALA A 579 -8.86 -13.88 20.23
CA ALA A 579 -8.82 -13.27 21.57
C ALA A 579 -10.04 -13.64 22.42
N VAL A 580 -11.23 -13.75 21.85
CA VAL A 580 -12.41 -14.24 22.58
C VAL A 580 -12.15 -15.65 23.10
N MET A 581 -11.70 -16.56 22.23
CA MET A 581 -11.41 -17.95 22.58
C MET A 581 -10.34 -18.02 23.68
N THR A 582 -9.23 -17.30 23.52
CA THR A 582 -8.11 -17.29 24.47
C THR A 582 -8.55 -16.78 25.85
N ASN A 583 -9.27 -15.65 25.91
CA ASN A 583 -9.69 -15.07 27.17
C ASN A 583 -10.76 -15.94 27.88
N CYS A 584 -11.72 -16.49 27.15
CA CYS A 584 -12.71 -17.42 27.72
C CYS A 584 -12.05 -18.67 28.30
N ALA A 585 -11.06 -19.24 27.59
CA ALA A 585 -10.32 -20.40 28.07
C ALA A 585 -9.49 -20.09 29.31
N LEU A 586 -8.80 -18.94 29.35
CA LEU A 586 -8.03 -18.49 30.51
C LEU A 586 -8.91 -18.31 31.75
N VAL A 587 -10.10 -17.71 31.59
CA VAL A 587 -11.05 -17.52 32.69
C VAL A 587 -11.57 -18.87 33.20
N ALA A 588 -11.98 -19.77 32.30
CA ALA A 588 -12.47 -21.10 32.68
C ALA A 588 -11.43 -21.91 33.46
N LEU A 589 -10.17 -21.94 32.98
CA LEU A 589 -9.08 -22.63 33.66
C LEU A 589 -8.72 -21.98 35.00
N SER A 590 -8.72 -20.65 35.08
CA SER A 590 -8.42 -19.93 36.32
C SER A 590 -9.47 -20.21 37.40
N LEU A 591 -10.75 -20.23 37.03
CA LEU A 591 -11.87 -20.56 37.92
C LEU A 591 -11.78 -22.00 38.45
N HIS A 592 -11.41 -22.95 37.60
CA HIS A 592 -11.23 -24.35 37.97
C HIS A 592 -10.05 -24.52 38.94
N ASN A 593 -8.88 -23.97 38.61
CA ASN A 593 -7.64 -24.14 39.39
C ASN A 593 -7.71 -23.50 40.78
N GLN A 594 -8.54 -22.46 40.97
CA GLN A 594 -8.75 -21.82 42.27
C GLN A 594 -9.88 -22.44 43.11
N GLY A 595 -10.54 -23.51 42.62
CA GLY A 595 -11.55 -24.25 43.38
C GLY A 595 -12.87 -23.50 43.61
N LEU A 596 -13.15 -22.45 42.83
CA LEU A 596 -14.37 -21.65 42.93
C LEU A 596 -15.55 -22.26 42.16
N LEU A 597 -15.25 -23.13 41.20
CA LEU A 597 -16.25 -24.01 40.63
C LEU A 597 -16.39 -25.25 41.52
N PRO A 598 -17.59 -25.86 41.60
CA PRO A 598 -17.73 -27.19 42.16
C PRO A 598 -16.74 -28.17 41.49
N LYS A 599 -16.52 -29.35 42.06
CA LYS A 599 -15.74 -30.43 41.43
C LYS A 599 -16.45 -30.93 40.17
N TRP A 600 -16.40 -30.11 39.14
CA TRP A 600 -16.95 -30.31 37.81
C TRP A 600 -16.07 -31.30 37.07
N ASP A 601 -16.72 -32.17 36.31
CA ASP A 601 -15.99 -33.03 35.40
C ASP A 601 -15.46 -32.20 34.22
N THR A 602 -14.53 -32.78 33.47
CA THR A 602 -13.93 -32.13 32.29
C THR A 602 -15.01 -31.69 31.29
N ALA A 603 -16.09 -32.46 31.15
CA ALA A 603 -17.22 -32.13 30.29
C ALA A 603 -17.92 -30.83 30.70
N ASP A 604 -18.16 -30.62 31.99
CA ASP A 604 -18.82 -29.41 32.51
C ASP A 604 -17.97 -28.16 32.31
N LEU A 605 -16.65 -28.30 32.48
CA LEU A 605 -15.69 -27.20 32.23
C LEU A 605 -15.65 -26.81 30.74
N VAL A 606 -15.66 -27.80 29.85
CA VAL A 606 -15.73 -27.55 28.39
C VAL A 606 -17.07 -26.90 28.02
N LEU A 607 -18.19 -27.33 28.61
CA LEU A 607 -19.49 -26.71 28.39
C LEU A 607 -19.53 -25.26 28.89
N LEU A 608 -18.94 -24.95 30.05
CA LEU A 608 -18.80 -23.58 30.54
C LEU A 608 -17.98 -22.74 29.56
N PHE A 609 -16.83 -23.26 29.11
CA PHE A 609 -15.96 -22.59 28.15
C PHE A 609 -16.70 -22.30 26.84
N VAL A 610 -17.28 -23.31 26.20
CA VAL A 610 -17.99 -23.19 24.91
C VAL A 610 -19.21 -22.28 25.05
N GLY A 611 -19.98 -22.42 26.12
CA GLY A 611 -21.15 -21.58 26.39
C GLY A 611 -20.77 -20.11 26.60
N GLY A 612 -19.74 -19.85 27.39
CA GLY A 612 -19.20 -18.49 27.60
C GLY A 612 -18.62 -17.89 26.32
N GLU A 613 -17.89 -18.68 25.54
CA GLU A 613 -17.33 -18.28 24.25
C GLU A 613 -18.42 -17.92 23.24
N HIS A 614 -19.45 -18.76 23.06
CA HIS A 614 -20.58 -18.46 22.16
C HIS A 614 -21.36 -17.22 22.62
N LEU A 615 -21.52 -17.00 23.93
CA LEU A 615 -22.19 -15.81 24.46
C LEU A 615 -21.39 -14.54 24.13
N VAL A 616 -20.08 -14.54 24.33
CA VAL A 616 -19.22 -13.40 24.03
C VAL A 616 -19.11 -13.19 22.52
N LEU A 617 -19.03 -14.24 21.71
CA LEU A 617 -19.07 -14.13 20.26
C LEU A 617 -20.40 -13.55 19.77
N ALA A 618 -21.53 -14.01 20.31
CA ALA A 618 -22.84 -13.44 19.98
C ALA A 618 -22.90 -11.95 20.34
N LEU A 619 -22.41 -11.57 21.52
CA LEU A 619 -22.32 -10.18 21.95
C LEU A 619 -21.47 -9.34 20.99
N THR A 620 -20.29 -9.81 20.60
CA THR A 620 -19.39 -9.08 19.69
C THR A 620 -20.01 -8.94 18.29
N GLN A 621 -20.70 -9.96 17.78
CA GLN A 621 -21.42 -9.88 16.51
C GLN A 621 -22.57 -8.86 16.57
N VAL A 622 -23.36 -8.84 17.65
CA VAL A 622 -24.44 -7.86 17.84
C VAL A 622 -23.88 -6.45 17.91
N LEU A 623 -22.84 -6.21 18.74
CA LEU A 623 -22.19 -4.91 18.84
C LEU A 623 -21.59 -4.47 17.50
N GLY A 624 -21.01 -5.40 16.75
CA GLY A 624 -20.49 -5.15 15.41
C GLY A 624 -21.58 -4.74 14.43
N ALA A 625 -22.73 -5.40 14.46
CA ALA A 625 -23.87 -5.05 13.60
C ALA A 625 -24.54 -3.72 13.99
N MET A 626 -24.45 -3.29 15.26
CA MET A 626 -25.00 -2.01 15.71
C MET A 626 -24.24 -0.80 15.17
N VAL A 627 -22.94 -0.94 14.89
CA VAL A 627 -22.10 0.13 14.35
C VAL A 627 -22.04 -0.01 12.83
N PRO A 628 -22.76 0.82 12.04
CA PRO A 628 -22.72 0.70 10.60
C PRO A 628 -21.35 1.10 10.04
N ASP A 629 -20.84 0.28 9.10
CA ASP A 629 -19.57 0.50 8.39
C ASP A 629 -19.49 1.87 7.70
N LEU A 630 -20.61 2.42 7.24
CA LEU A 630 -20.69 3.73 6.59
C LEU A 630 -21.36 4.76 7.50
N PRO A 631 -20.72 5.92 7.76
CA PRO A 631 -21.36 7.05 8.43
C PRO A 631 -22.64 7.49 7.71
N ARG A 632 -23.62 7.99 8.47
CA ARG A 632 -24.90 8.48 7.90
C ARG A 632 -24.67 9.61 6.89
N THR A 633 -23.77 10.53 7.18
CA THR A 633 -23.41 11.65 6.30
C THR A 633 -22.87 11.14 4.96
N VAL A 634 -21.87 10.25 5.00
CA VAL A 634 -21.28 9.62 3.80
C VAL A 634 -22.35 8.87 3.00
N ARG A 635 -23.17 8.05 3.65
CA ARG A 635 -24.26 7.32 2.98
C ARG A 635 -25.25 8.25 2.27
N THR A 636 -25.57 9.38 2.90
CA THR A 636 -26.52 10.35 2.36
C THR A 636 -25.92 11.08 1.16
N GLU A 637 -24.63 11.47 1.23
CA GLU A 637 -23.95 12.11 0.11
C GLU A 637 -23.73 11.13 -1.06
N MET A 638 -23.35 9.87 -0.80
CA MET A 638 -23.27 8.84 -1.84
C MET A 638 -24.63 8.64 -2.52
N ALA A 639 -25.71 8.53 -1.74
CA ALA A 639 -27.06 8.40 -2.29
C ALA A 639 -27.49 9.64 -3.09
N ARG A 640 -27.08 10.85 -2.66
CA ARG A 640 -27.31 12.09 -3.40
C ARG A 640 -26.56 12.10 -4.74
N ILE A 641 -25.27 11.74 -4.74
CA ILE A 641 -24.45 11.64 -5.95
C ILE A 641 -25.05 10.62 -6.92
N GLU A 642 -25.43 9.44 -6.43
CA GLU A 642 -26.06 8.41 -7.25
C GLU A 642 -27.40 8.88 -7.83
N PHE A 643 -28.23 9.56 -7.01
CA PHE A 643 -29.50 10.12 -7.48
C PHE A 643 -29.28 11.16 -8.59
N GLN A 644 -28.32 12.07 -8.41
CA GLN A 644 -27.98 13.09 -9.41
C GLN A 644 -27.46 12.45 -10.70
N ALA A 645 -26.59 11.45 -10.61
CA ALA A 645 -26.09 10.70 -11.77
C ALA A 645 -27.23 10.01 -12.53
N ARG A 646 -28.16 9.36 -11.82
CA ARG A 646 -29.35 8.74 -12.41
C ARG A 646 -30.29 9.78 -13.06
N GLN A 647 -30.43 10.96 -12.46
CA GLN A 647 -31.25 12.04 -13.01
C GLN A 647 -30.61 12.64 -14.27
N ALA A 648 -29.30 12.88 -14.28
CA ALA A 648 -28.55 13.32 -15.45
C ALA A 648 -28.70 12.32 -16.62
N TRP A 649 -28.49 11.03 -16.35
CA TRP A 649 -28.66 9.98 -17.34
C TRP A 649 -30.10 9.91 -17.91
N ARG A 650 -31.12 10.07 -17.06
CA ARG A 650 -32.52 10.13 -17.52
C ARG A 650 -32.77 11.34 -18.40
N ASN A 651 -32.22 12.51 -18.04
CA ASN A 651 -32.36 13.73 -18.82
C ASN A 651 -31.71 13.57 -20.19
N GLU A 652 -30.48 13.08 -20.28
CA GLU A 652 -29.79 12.78 -21.54
C GLU A 652 -30.59 11.80 -22.40
N ARG A 653 -31.07 10.70 -21.82
CA ARG A 653 -31.89 9.71 -22.54
C ARG A 653 -33.20 10.33 -23.05
N SER A 654 -33.82 11.21 -22.27
CA SER A 654 -35.04 11.90 -22.67
C SER A 654 -34.78 12.89 -23.81
N GLN A 655 -33.64 13.60 -23.78
CA GLN A 655 -33.21 14.51 -24.84
C GLN A 655 -32.87 13.74 -26.12
N ALA A 656 -32.10 12.65 -26.02
CA ALA A 656 -31.81 11.77 -27.14
C ALA A 656 -33.09 11.20 -27.78
N ALA A 657 -34.06 10.78 -26.97
CA ALA A 657 -35.36 10.32 -27.44
C ALA A 657 -36.17 11.43 -28.15
N ARG A 658 -36.15 12.67 -27.63
CA ARG A 658 -36.76 13.83 -28.29
C ARG A 658 -36.10 14.11 -29.63
N THR A 659 -34.77 14.14 -29.69
CA THR A 659 -34.01 14.36 -30.93
C THR A 659 -34.30 13.25 -31.95
N HIS A 660 -34.36 11.99 -31.51
CA HIS A 660 -34.72 10.87 -32.38
C HIS A 660 -36.15 11.00 -32.91
N ARG A 661 -37.13 11.37 -32.07
CA ARG A 661 -38.51 11.63 -32.49
C ARG A 661 -38.61 12.76 -33.52
N VAL A 662 -37.83 13.84 -33.35
CA VAL A 662 -37.78 14.95 -34.31
C VAL A 662 -37.18 14.49 -35.64
N LYS A 663 -36.05 13.76 -35.62
CA LYS A 663 -35.45 13.17 -36.83
C LYS A 663 -36.42 12.23 -37.56
N LEU A 664 -37.12 11.37 -36.81
CA LEU A 664 -38.11 10.45 -37.35
C LEU A 664 -39.28 11.21 -38.01
N ARG A 665 -39.83 12.23 -37.34
CA ARG A 665 -40.89 13.08 -37.91
C ARG A 665 -40.43 13.77 -39.19
N ARG A 666 -39.19 14.26 -39.23
CA ARG A 666 -38.61 14.90 -40.43
C ARG A 666 -38.42 13.90 -41.57
N ALA A 667 -37.96 12.69 -41.28
CA ALA A 667 -37.83 11.62 -42.27
C ALA A 667 -39.20 11.18 -42.82
N VAL A 668 -40.21 11.02 -41.96
CA VAL A 668 -41.59 10.71 -42.36
C VAL A 668 -42.18 11.84 -43.20
N SER A 669 -41.96 13.11 -42.84
CA SER A 669 -42.44 14.24 -43.65
C SER A 669 -41.77 14.29 -45.03
N LEU A 670 -40.49 13.93 -45.13
CA LEU A 670 -39.78 13.86 -46.42
C LEU A 670 -40.32 12.71 -47.28
N LEU A 671 -40.58 11.54 -46.70
CA LEU A 671 -41.18 10.40 -47.38
C LEU A 671 -42.61 10.71 -47.89
N ASN A 672 -43.39 11.45 -47.11
CA ASN A 672 -44.74 11.85 -47.51
C ASN A 672 -44.76 13.02 -48.52
N ALA A 673 -43.66 13.77 -48.66
CA ALA A 673 -43.55 14.90 -49.59
C ALA A 673 -43.03 14.50 -50.98
N THR A 674 -42.52 13.29 -51.16
CA THR A 674 -42.18 12.74 -52.47
C THR A 674 -43.41 12.14 -53.15
N PRO A 675 -43.94 12.73 -54.25
CA PRO A 675 -45.03 12.12 -54.99
C PRO A 675 -44.51 10.88 -55.70
N ILE A 676 -45.16 9.73 -55.47
CA ILE A 676 -44.93 8.51 -56.24
C ILE A 676 -45.46 8.77 -57.66
N SER A 677 -44.61 9.23 -58.59
CA SER A 677 -44.95 9.20 -60.01
C SER A 677 -44.74 7.77 -60.51
N MET A 678 -45.82 7.00 -60.62
CA MET A 678 -45.78 5.73 -61.36
C MET A 678 -45.54 6.03 -62.85
N PRO A 679 -44.51 5.44 -63.49
CA PRO A 679 -44.34 5.54 -64.93
C PRO A 679 -45.41 4.71 -65.66
N PRO A 680 -45.84 5.09 -66.89
CA PRO A 680 -46.86 4.38 -67.62
C PRO A 680 -46.35 3.05 -68.19
N LEU A 681 -47.27 2.09 -68.30
CA LEU A 681 -47.08 0.73 -68.81
C LEU A 681 -46.39 0.69 -70.18
N ALA A 682 -45.41 -0.19 -70.32
CA ALA A 682 -44.90 -0.64 -71.61
C ALA A 682 -45.39 -2.09 -71.86
N ASP A 683 -46.16 -2.24 -72.94
CA ASP A 683 -46.59 -3.52 -73.50
C ASP A 683 -45.38 -4.44 -73.77
N SER A 684 -45.39 -5.63 -73.19
CA SER A 684 -44.57 -6.75 -73.65
C SER A 684 -45.45 -7.95 -73.98
N LYS A 685 -45.44 -8.30 -75.27
CA LYS A 685 -46.09 -9.47 -75.84
C LYS A 685 -45.60 -10.74 -75.17
N VAL A 686 -46.56 -11.58 -74.80
CA VAL A 686 -46.38 -12.94 -74.29
C VAL A 686 -46.48 -13.91 -75.47
N ASP A 687 -45.37 -14.57 -75.79
CA ASP A 687 -45.30 -15.95 -76.29
C ASP A 687 -44.34 -16.63 -75.30
N GLY A 688 -44.56 -17.78 -74.68
CA GLY A 688 -45.49 -18.87 -74.81
C GLY A 688 -44.77 -20.06 -74.16
N THR A 689 -45.50 -20.92 -73.44
CA THR A 689 -45.08 -22.24 -72.93
C THR A 689 -44.16 -22.37 -71.70
N THR A 690 -44.85 -22.67 -70.58
CA THR A 690 -44.69 -23.87 -69.71
C THR A 690 -43.53 -23.99 -68.71
N MET A 691 -43.91 -23.68 -67.46
CA MET A 691 -43.44 -24.15 -66.15
C MET A 691 -42.38 -25.27 -66.05
N GLN A 692 -41.33 -24.99 -65.25
CA GLN A 692 -40.81 -25.93 -64.26
C GLN A 692 -40.46 -25.24 -62.93
N HIS A 693 -41.25 -25.58 -61.91
CA HIS A 693 -40.92 -25.95 -60.52
C HIS A 693 -39.80 -25.28 -59.70
N ARG A 694 -40.22 -25.03 -58.44
CA ARG A 694 -39.50 -25.16 -57.14
C ARG A 694 -38.60 -23.99 -56.73
N THR A 695 -39.06 -23.14 -55.80
CA THR A 695 -38.95 -23.27 -54.32
C THR A 695 -37.52 -23.43 -53.80
N THR A 696 -37.00 -22.36 -53.17
CA THR A 696 -36.27 -22.32 -51.88
C THR A 696 -35.66 -20.91 -51.74
N ASN A 697 -36.09 -20.09 -50.77
CA ASN A 697 -35.74 -20.07 -49.34
C ASN A 697 -34.47 -19.25 -49.01
N VAL A 698 -34.70 -18.29 -48.10
CA VAL A 698 -33.81 -17.64 -47.11
C VAL A 698 -32.87 -16.54 -47.60
#